data_AF-I0SY25-F1
#
_entry.id   AF-I0SY25-F1
#
_cell.length_a   1.000
_cell.length_b   1.000
_cell.length_c   1.000
_cell.angle_alpha   90.00
_cell.angle_beta   90.00
_cell.angle_gamma   90.00
#
_symmetry.space_group_name_H-M   'P 1'
#
loop_
_entity.id
_entity.type
_entity.pdbx_description
1 polymer ?
#
loop_
_entity_poly.entity_id
_entity_poly.type
_entity_poly.pdbx_seq_one_letter_code
_entity_poly.pdbx_strand_id
1 'polypeptide(L)'
;MKFNPNQRYTRWSIRRLSVGVASVVVASGFFVLVGQPSSVRADVVNPTPAQVVPDTASVSEKSDLPAELLKEAVDTALPSEQADSAPKASLDATSSPEKVNVADKDQVQVKPESKKETEDAVKPATNPAPTVSGQDREANEAQPATTPAEVQKGVADNTKDTVDVPATYLDKANFPGPFTAGVNQVIPYEFFAGDGMLTRLILKASDKAPWSDNGSAKNPALPPVEKLGKGLYFYEVDLAGTQGKSDKELLDLLKQNGTQSYKATIKVYGAKDGKADLSNLVATKDLNVNLNGLTTPAEVQKGVADNTKDTVDVPATYLDKANFPGPFTAGVNQVIPYEFFAGDGMLTRLILKASDKAPWSDNGSAKNPALPPVEKLGKGLYFYEVDLAGTQGKSDKDLLDLLKQNGTQSYKATIKVYGAKDGKADLPNLVATKDLDVNLNGLTTPAEVQKGVADNTKDTVDVPATYLDKANFPGPFTAGVNQVIPYEFFAGDGMLTRLILKASDKAPWSDNGSAKNPALPPVEKLGKGLYFYEVDLAGTQGKSDKDLLDLLKQNGTQSYKATIKVYGAKDGKADLTNLVATKDLDVNLNGLTTPAEVQKGVADNTKDTVDVPASYLDKANFPGPFTAGVNQVIPYEFFAGDGMLTRLILKASDKAPWSDNGSAKNPALPPVEKLGKGLYFYEVDLAGTQGKSDKELLDLLKQNGTHSYKATIKVYGAKDGKADLSNLVATKDLDVNLNGLTTPAEVRKGVADNTKDTVDVPATYLDKANFPGPFTAGVNQVIPYEFFAGDGMLTRLILKASDKAPWSDNGSAKNPALPPVEKLGKGLYFYEVDLAGTQGKSDKELLDLLKQNGTHSYKATIKVYGAKDGKADLSNLVATKDLTVNLNGHQSLTQMQSDFVPSSNGSAMPAPMMNSHQDASNMNAQMPSAHQDEMKSQMPAASQDKMMPNKEQDKTMNASQPIATSSMKQDQAPAASSKMSDEGKMASNNKVSSPMMVAQMKDQKDMLPYTGEAQTSMATIGFFGLALAGLLGGLGLKAKKEEND
;
A
#
# COMPACT_ATOMS: atom_id res chain seq x y z
N MET A 1 -23.69 -30.32 -37.43
CA MET A 1 -24.32 -30.37 -38.78
C MET A 1 -25.53 -29.46 -38.78
N LYS A 2 -25.93 -28.88 -39.94
CA LYS A 2 -26.91 -27.78 -40.16
C LYS A 2 -26.37 -26.34 -40.04
N PHE A 3 -26.09 -25.76 -41.21
CA PHE A 3 -26.16 -24.33 -41.51
C PHE A 3 -27.63 -23.93 -41.80
N ASN A 4 -28.02 -22.66 -41.61
CA ASN A 4 -28.18 -21.69 -42.71
C ASN A 4 -28.40 -20.24 -42.16
N PRO A 5 -28.42 -19.17 -43.00
CA PRO A 5 -27.88 -17.87 -42.60
C PRO A 5 -28.91 -16.72 -42.62
N ASN A 6 -28.46 -15.49 -42.32
CA ASN A 6 -28.92 -14.30 -43.06
C ASN A 6 -27.97 -13.09 -42.95
N GLN A 7 -27.99 -12.25 -44.00
CA GLN A 7 -27.52 -10.84 -44.10
C GLN A 7 -26.04 -10.55 -43.72
N ARG A 8 -25.13 -10.22 -44.66
CA ARG A 8 -25.01 -9.03 -45.55
C ARG A 8 -24.71 -7.70 -44.82
N TYR A 9 -23.49 -7.21 -44.96
CA TYR A 9 -23.13 -5.78 -44.81
C TYR A 9 -22.12 -5.31 -45.87
N THR A 10 -22.00 -3.99 -46.00
CA THR A 10 -21.48 -3.26 -47.18
C THR A 10 -19.98 -2.93 -47.08
N ARG A 11 -19.39 -2.47 -48.19
CA ARG A 11 -17.94 -2.24 -48.37
C ARG A 11 -17.57 -0.75 -48.24
N TRP A 12 -16.29 -0.51 -47.91
CA TRP A 12 -15.53 0.78 -48.00
C TRP A 12 -15.86 1.81 -46.90
N SER A 13 -14.92 2.67 -46.45
CA SER A 13 -13.47 2.82 -46.75
C SER A 13 -12.72 3.51 -45.59
N ILE A 14 -11.41 3.27 -45.46
CA ILE A 14 -10.53 3.99 -44.53
C ILE A 14 -9.52 4.82 -45.33
N ARG A 15 -9.35 6.09 -44.96
CA ARG A 15 -8.36 7.00 -45.57
C ARG A 15 -6.99 6.75 -44.93
N ARG A 16 -5.93 6.69 -45.76
CA ARG A 16 -4.56 6.81 -45.24
C ARG A 16 -4.28 8.26 -44.87
N LEU A 17 -3.60 8.48 -43.74
CA LEU A 17 -2.92 9.72 -43.42
C LEU A 17 -1.45 9.35 -43.17
N SER A 18 -0.53 10.20 -43.65
CA SER A 18 0.90 9.89 -43.71
C SER A 18 1.69 10.89 -42.90
N VAL A 19 2.60 10.39 -42.06
CA VAL A 19 3.75 11.13 -41.54
C VAL A 19 4.95 10.20 -41.71
N GLY A 20 6.00 10.68 -42.35
CA GLY A 20 7.18 9.89 -42.65
C GLY A 20 8.46 10.62 -42.28
N VAL A 21 9.46 9.85 -41.86
CA VAL A 21 10.87 10.26 -41.82
C VAL A 21 11.65 9.17 -42.58
N ALA A 22 12.61 9.58 -43.40
CA ALA A 22 13.23 8.69 -44.37
C ALA A 22 14.19 7.66 -43.74
N SER A 23 14.35 6.52 -44.40
CA SER A 23 15.46 5.60 -44.20
C SER A 23 16.10 5.30 -45.56
N VAL A 24 17.42 5.45 -45.65
CA VAL A 24 18.19 5.14 -46.86
C VAL A 24 18.38 3.63 -46.94
N VAL A 25 18.23 3.06 -48.14
CA VAL A 25 18.35 1.61 -48.38
C VAL A 25 19.66 1.29 -49.10
N VAL A 26 20.46 0.42 -48.48
CA VAL A 26 21.46 -0.45 -49.12
C VAL A 26 21.25 -1.82 -48.47
N ALA A 27 20.55 -2.79 -49.05
CA ALA A 27 20.72 -3.50 -50.33
C ALA A 27 21.78 -4.62 -50.27
N SER A 28 21.42 -5.80 -50.79
CA SER A 28 22.03 -7.13 -50.58
C SER A 28 21.93 -7.66 -49.12
N GLY A 29 21.54 -8.91 -48.83
CA GLY A 29 20.70 -9.84 -49.60
C GLY A 29 21.29 -11.24 -49.81
N PHE A 30 20.72 -12.25 -49.14
CA PHE A 30 20.69 -13.66 -49.58
C PHE A 30 19.52 -14.40 -48.89
N PHE A 31 19.04 -15.51 -49.47
CA PHE A 31 17.86 -16.25 -49.00
C PHE A 31 18.18 -17.32 -47.94
N VAL A 32 17.27 -17.49 -46.97
CA VAL A 32 17.21 -18.68 -46.10
C VAL A 32 16.30 -19.72 -46.74
N LEU A 33 16.73 -20.99 -46.73
CA LEU A 33 15.99 -22.11 -47.30
C LEU A 33 15.09 -22.77 -46.24
N VAL A 34 13.82 -23.03 -46.57
CA VAL A 34 12.85 -23.68 -45.68
C VAL A 34 13.16 -25.19 -45.62
N GLY A 35 13.28 -25.75 -44.40
CA GLY A 35 13.49 -27.18 -44.17
C GLY A 35 12.20 -27.95 -43.86
N GLN A 36 12.31 -29.28 -43.72
CA GLN A 36 11.31 -30.14 -43.05
C GLN A 36 11.99 -31.39 -42.44
N PRO A 37 11.30 -32.16 -41.56
CA PRO A 37 11.97 -32.93 -40.50
C PRO A 37 12.13 -34.43 -40.79
N SER A 38 12.84 -35.13 -39.90
CA SER A 38 12.77 -36.58 -39.73
C SER A 38 12.69 -36.95 -38.26
N SER A 39 11.75 -37.82 -37.89
CA SER A 39 11.51 -38.29 -36.53
C SER A 39 11.97 -39.74 -36.36
N VAL A 40 12.56 -40.06 -35.21
CA VAL A 40 12.83 -41.44 -34.77
C VAL A 40 12.48 -41.57 -33.29
N ARG A 41 11.92 -42.73 -32.88
CA ARG A 41 11.62 -43.08 -31.49
C ARG A 41 12.45 -44.30 -31.07
N ALA A 42 12.95 -44.24 -29.83
CA ALA A 42 13.17 -45.31 -28.85
C ALA A 42 13.55 -46.76 -29.29
N ASP A 43 14.66 -47.24 -28.73
CA ASP A 43 14.70 -48.41 -27.82
C ASP A 43 15.67 -48.04 -26.67
N VAL A 44 15.39 -48.20 -25.37
CA VAL A 44 15.09 -49.39 -24.54
C VAL A 44 16.33 -50.26 -24.26
N VAL A 45 16.95 -50.04 -23.09
CA VAL A 45 17.43 -51.09 -22.15
C VAL A 45 17.32 -50.55 -20.71
N ASN A 46 16.85 -51.39 -19.78
CA ASN A 46 17.10 -51.26 -18.34
C ASN A 46 17.36 -52.67 -17.76
N PRO A 47 18.30 -52.82 -16.83
CA PRO A 47 17.99 -53.65 -15.67
C PRO A 47 18.44 -53.02 -14.32
N THR A 48 17.72 -53.40 -13.27
CA THR A 48 17.87 -52.90 -11.89
C THR A 48 18.80 -53.84 -11.05
N PRO A 49 18.89 -53.77 -9.69
CA PRO A 49 20.07 -53.33 -8.97
C PRO A 49 20.87 -54.44 -8.25
N ALA A 50 21.92 -54.06 -7.51
CA ALA A 50 22.54 -54.85 -6.44
C ALA A 50 22.85 -54.00 -5.20
N GLN A 51 22.76 -54.58 -4.00
CA GLN A 51 22.98 -53.92 -2.70
C GLN A 51 24.34 -54.31 -2.09
N VAL A 52 24.98 -53.40 -1.33
CA VAL A 52 25.85 -53.77 -0.18
C VAL A 52 25.74 -52.70 0.93
N VAL A 53 25.25 -53.11 2.10
CA VAL A 53 25.19 -52.46 3.44
C VAL A 53 25.03 -53.65 4.43
N PRO A 54 25.52 -53.68 5.70
CA PRO A 54 25.68 -52.57 6.64
C PRO A 54 26.91 -52.66 7.61
N ASP A 55 26.74 -52.08 8.82
CA ASP A 55 27.51 -52.22 10.08
C ASP A 55 28.81 -51.40 10.28
N THR A 56 29.12 -50.80 11.45
CA THR A 56 28.38 -50.56 12.73
C THR A 56 29.06 -49.48 13.60
N ALA A 57 28.29 -48.70 14.40
CA ALA A 57 28.68 -47.99 15.65
C ALA A 57 29.85 -46.95 15.59
N SER A 58 30.14 -46.04 16.55
CA SER A 58 29.50 -45.45 17.77
C SER A 58 30.23 -44.11 18.05
N VAL A 59 29.57 -42.96 18.29
CA VAL A 59 29.12 -42.37 19.59
C VAL A 59 30.26 -41.94 20.57
N SER A 60 30.09 -40.76 21.21
CA SER A 60 30.93 -40.10 22.26
C SER A 60 32.19 -39.32 21.79
N GLU A 61 32.62 -38.20 22.41
CA GLU A 61 32.00 -37.31 23.43
C GLU A 61 32.67 -35.89 23.49
N LYS A 62 31.96 -34.93 24.11
CA LYS A 62 32.37 -33.75 24.92
C LYS A 62 33.62 -32.87 24.63
N SER A 63 33.41 -31.55 24.91
CA SER A 63 34.32 -30.63 25.66
C SER A 63 35.62 -30.11 25.01
N ASP A 64 36.16 -28.92 25.35
CA ASP A 64 35.70 -27.85 26.29
C ASP A 64 36.22 -26.46 25.84
N LEU A 65 35.70 -25.40 26.48
CA LEU A 65 36.28 -24.04 26.46
C LEU A 65 37.56 -23.96 27.34
N PRO A 66 38.36 -22.91 27.20
CA PRO A 66 38.29 -21.88 28.24
C PRO A 66 38.25 -20.44 27.71
N ALA A 67 37.99 -19.49 28.60
CA ALA A 67 38.00 -18.05 28.33
C ALA A 67 38.85 -17.30 29.36
N GLU A 68 38.99 -15.99 29.12
CA GLU A 68 39.35 -14.94 30.09
C GLU A 68 40.81 -14.82 30.55
N LEU A 69 41.45 -13.71 30.15
CA LEU A 69 42.32 -12.90 31.02
C LEU A 69 42.34 -11.43 30.54
N LEU A 70 41.72 -10.55 31.35
CA LEU A 70 42.19 -9.24 31.83
C LEU A 70 43.42 -8.55 31.13
N LYS A 71 43.53 -7.22 31.02
CA LYS A 71 42.63 -6.04 31.10
C LYS A 71 43.50 -4.77 30.85
N GLU A 72 42.88 -3.66 30.44
CA GLU A 72 43.18 -2.28 30.90
C GLU A 72 44.61 -1.66 30.76
N ALA A 73 44.75 -0.71 29.84
CA ALA A 73 45.67 0.44 29.96
C ALA A 73 45.17 1.64 29.13
N VAL A 74 45.16 2.84 29.72
CA VAL A 74 44.83 4.13 29.08
C VAL A 74 45.80 5.18 29.64
N ASP A 75 46.34 6.07 28.80
CA ASP A 75 46.13 7.54 28.84
C ASP A 75 47.25 8.33 28.10
N THR A 76 47.00 9.64 27.91
CA THR A 76 47.95 10.74 27.64
C THR A 76 48.60 10.81 26.24
N ALA A 77 47.98 11.59 25.34
CA ALA A 77 48.51 12.91 24.95
C ALA A 77 47.63 13.65 23.91
N LEU A 78 47.11 14.83 24.27
CA LEU A 78 46.59 15.88 23.37
C LEU A 78 46.86 17.24 24.03
N PRO A 79 47.31 18.26 23.27
CA PRO A 79 46.43 19.36 22.87
C PRO A 79 46.50 19.62 21.34
N SER A 80 45.53 20.17 20.59
CA SER A 80 44.42 21.14 20.81
C SER A 80 44.73 22.54 20.23
N GLU A 81 44.21 22.81 19.03
CA GLU A 81 43.77 24.11 18.43
C GLU A 81 43.40 23.77 16.96
N GLN A 82 42.14 23.73 16.50
CA GLN A 82 41.04 24.72 16.50
C GLN A 82 41.22 25.87 15.48
N ALA A 83 40.67 25.65 14.27
CA ALA A 83 39.91 26.58 13.42
C ALA A 83 40.55 27.94 12.98
N ASP A 84 40.14 28.61 11.90
CA ASP A 84 38.90 28.51 11.14
C ASP A 84 39.06 29.04 9.69
N SER A 85 38.12 28.65 8.82
CA SER A 85 37.60 29.41 7.67
C SER A 85 38.46 29.74 6.44
N ALA A 86 37.74 29.88 5.31
CA ALA A 86 38.19 30.14 3.94
C ALA A 86 37.82 31.61 3.54
N PRO A 87 37.68 32.07 2.26
CA PRO A 87 37.70 31.34 0.97
C PRO A 87 38.28 32.09 -0.28
N LYS A 88 38.16 31.39 -1.43
CA LYS A 88 37.94 31.90 -2.81
C LYS A 88 39.10 32.51 -3.63
N ALA A 89 39.49 31.72 -4.64
CA ALA A 89 39.44 32.02 -6.09
C ALA A 89 40.24 33.19 -6.70
N SER A 90 41.07 32.87 -7.72
CA SER A 90 40.80 33.32 -9.10
C SER A 90 41.59 32.52 -10.16
N LEU A 91 40.90 32.31 -11.28
CA LEU A 91 41.31 31.98 -12.66
C LEU A 91 42.82 31.93 -13.03
N ASP A 92 43.22 30.76 -13.54
CA ASP A 92 43.50 30.46 -14.96
C ASP A 92 44.62 31.20 -15.75
N ALA A 93 45.33 30.45 -16.61
CA ALA A 93 46.28 30.80 -17.68
C ALA A 93 47.43 31.81 -17.37
N THR A 94 48.67 31.68 -17.85
CA THR A 94 49.11 31.24 -19.19
C THR A 94 50.62 30.96 -19.19
N SER A 95 51.11 30.15 -20.15
CA SER A 95 52.46 30.18 -20.75
C SER A 95 53.72 30.30 -19.86
N SER A 96 54.53 29.23 -19.85
CA SER A 96 55.97 29.40 -20.08
C SER A 96 56.19 29.94 -21.51
N PRO A 97 57.30 30.66 -21.78
CA PRO A 97 58.36 29.94 -22.49
C PRO A 97 59.80 30.39 -22.15
N GLU A 98 60.75 29.58 -22.65
CA GLU A 98 62.19 29.83 -22.89
C GLU A 98 63.11 30.23 -21.70
N LYS A 99 64.21 29.50 -21.39
CA LYS A 99 65.37 29.03 -22.20
C LYS A 99 66.33 30.17 -22.53
N VAL A 100 67.45 30.26 -21.80
CA VAL A 100 68.80 30.15 -22.39
C VAL A 100 69.77 29.64 -21.31
N ASN A 101 70.49 28.62 -21.77
CA ASN A 101 71.47 27.75 -21.14
C ASN A 101 72.88 28.41 -21.05
N VAL A 102 73.83 27.69 -20.44
CA VAL A 102 75.30 27.74 -20.65
C VAL A 102 76.18 28.53 -19.64
N ALA A 103 77.17 27.78 -19.12
CA ALA A 103 78.51 28.15 -18.63
C ALA A 103 78.73 28.80 -17.24
N ASP A 104 79.86 28.55 -16.57
CA ASP A 104 80.72 27.34 -16.49
C ASP A 104 81.76 27.55 -15.35
N LYS A 105 82.35 26.46 -14.83
CA LYS A 105 83.69 26.40 -14.18
C LYS A 105 83.93 27.20 -12.87
N ASP A 106 84.88 26.84 -12.00
CA ASP A 106 85.74 25.65 -11.88
C ASP A 106 86.17 25.42 -10.40
N GLN A 107 86.96 24.36 -10.16
CA GLN A 107 87.80 24.05 -8.98
C GLN A 107 87.19 23.31 -7.77
N VAL A 108 87.91 22.41 -7.05
CA VAL A 108 88.79 21.27 -7.46
C VAL A 108 89.27 20.48 -6.21
N GLN A 109 89.29 19.13 -6.30
CA GLN A 109 89.97 18.17 -5.38
C GLN A 109 89.49 18.16 -3.90
N VAL A 110 89.77 17.17 -3.03
CA VAL A 110 90.87 16.16 -2.94
C VAL A 110 90.34 14.72 -2.68
N LYS A 111 91.13 13.70 -3.06
CA LYS A 111 90.92 12.25 -2.85
C LYS A 111 92.11 11.65 -2.04
N PRO A 112 91.88 10.69 -1.14
CA PRO A 112 92.53 9.37 -1.22
C PRO A 112 91.49 8.22 -1.03
N GLU A 113 91.61 6.98 -1.52
CA GLU A 113 92.74 6.01 -1.57
C GLU A 113 93.11 5.39 -0.20
N SER A 114 93.33 4.08 -0.05
CA SER A 114 93.24 2.94 -0.99
C SER A 114 93.33 1.58 -0.24
N LYS A 115 92.90 0.47 -0.87
CA LYS A 115 93.18 -0.96 -0.53
C LYS A 115 92.45 -1.53 0.73
N LYS A 116 92.29 -2.85 0.90
CA LYS A 116 93.05 -4.00 0.35
C LYS A 116 92.18 -5.26 0.08
N GLU A 117 92.53 -6.03 -0.95
CA GLU A 117 91.98 -7.36 -1.28
C GLU A 117 92.76 -8.51 -0.59
N THR A 118 92.24 -9.75 -0.65
CA THR A 118 93.10 -10.95 -0.82
C THR A 118 92.34 -12.09 -1.55
N GLU A 119 92.83 -12.44 -2.75
CA GLU A 119 92.75 -13.75 -3.47
C GLU A 119 91.36 -14.39 -3.78
N ASP A 120 91.21 -15.20 -4.85
CA ASP A 120 92.23 -15.88 -5.68
C ASP A 120 91.95 -15.83 -7.23
N ALA A 121 92.85 -16.44 -8.00
CA ALA A 121 93.07 -16.45 -9.46
C ALA A 121 91.82 -16.70 -10.37
N VAL A 122 91.80 -16.38 -11.68
CA VAL A 122 92.84 -16.57 -12.74
C VAL A 122 92.84 -15.46 -13.83
N LYS A 123 93.99 -15.27 -14.50
CA LYS A 123 94.31 -14.35 -15.63
C LYS A 123 94.93 -15.16 -16.80
N PRO A 124 95.29 -14.58 -17.98
CA PRO A 124 94.67 -13.52 -18.81
C PRO A 124 94.72 -13.79 -20.35
N ALA A 125 94.11 -12.93 -21.20
CA ALA A 125 94.55 -12.60 -22.59
C ALA A 125 93.72 -11.41 -23.15
N THR A 126 94.16 -10.14 -23.13
CA THR A 126 95.07 -9.42 -24.06
C THR A 126 94.49 -8.98 -25.44
N ASN A 127 94.00 -7.72 -25.49
CA ASN A 127 94.27 -6.61 -26.46
C ASN A 127 95.12 -6.86 -27.75
N PRO A 128 95.06 -5.95 -28.77
CA PRO A 128 94.07 -4.91 -29.12
C PRO A 128 93.70 -4.91 -30.65
N ALA A 129 93.07 -3.83 -31.15
CA ALA A 129 92.78 -3.60 -32.57
C ALA A 129 93.92 -2.91 -33.36
N PRO A 130 93.99 -3.06 -34.70
CA PRO A 130 94.74 -2.19 -35.60
C PRO A 130 93.88 -1.48 -36.69
N THR A 131 94.53 -0.58 -37.45
CA THR A 131 93.90 0.38 -38.38
C THR A 131 94.03 -0.02 -39.87
N VAL A 132 93.22 0.62 -40.72
CA VAL A 132 93.15 0.50 -42.20
C VAL A 132 94.50 0.58 -42.94
N SER A 133 94.76 -0.35 -43.85
CA SER A 133 95.12 -0.10 -45.28
C SER A 133 95.70 -1.36 -45.96
N GLY A 134 95.67 -1.41 -47.30
CA GLY A 134 96.21 -2.51 -48.12
C GLY A 134 95.12 -3.22 -48.93
N GLN A 135 95.22 -3.14 -50.26
CA GLN A 135 94.31 -3.81 -51.20
C GLN A 135 95.14 -4.66 -52.16
N ASP A 136 95.16 -5.97 -51.94
CA ASP A 136 95.63 -6.95 -52.91
C ASP A 136 94.78 -8.23 -52.85
N ARG A 137 94.90 -9.09 -53.87
CA ARG A 137 93.81 -9.99 -54.29
C ARG A 137 94.25 -11.46 -54.39
N GLU A 138 94.14 -12.23 -53.30
CA GLU A 138 94.45 -13.67 -53.34
C GLU A 138 93.63 -14.54 -52.36
N ALA A 139 93.64 -15.85 -52.62
CA ALA A 139 93.20 -16.98 -51.78
C ALA A 139 91.79 -16.91 -51.11
N ASN A 140 90.84 -17.65 -51.69
CA ASN A 140 89.59 -18.05 -51.05
C ASN A 140 89.82 -19.26 -50.12
N GLU A 141 90.11 -19.02 -48.83
CA GLU A 141 90.04 -20.09 -47.81
C GLU A 141 88.59 -20.39 -47.43
N ALA A 142 88.17 -21.63 -47.60
CA ALA A 142 86.78 -22.03 -47.50
C ALA A 142 86.29 -22.13 -46.03
N GLN A 143 85.78 -21.01 -45.49
CA GLN A 143 84.79 -21.06 -44.41
C GLN A 143 83.64 -22.00 -44.85
N PRO A 144 83.15 -22.93 -43.99
CA PRO A 144 82.08 -23.84 -44.37
C PRO A 144 80.82 -23.05 -44.75
N ALA A 145 80.48 -23.11 -46.04
CA ALA A 145 79.34 -22.38 -46.58
C ALA A 145 78.03 -23.01 -46.07
N THR A 146 77.32 -22.29 -45.20
CA THR A 146 75.98 -22.65 -44.71
C THR A 146 75.07 -23.01 -45.89
N THR A 147 74.56 -24.23 -45.90
CA THR A 147 73.83 -24.79 -47.04
C THR A 147 72.40 -24.24 -47.15
N PRO A 148 71.77 -24.26 -48.34
CA PRO A 148 70.39 -23.84 -48.51
C PRO A 148 69.40 -24.55 -47.57
N ALA A 149 69.65 -25.83 -47.26
CA ALA A 149 68.82 -26.61 -46.34
C ALA A 149 68.95 -26.17 -44.87
N GLU A 150 70.14 -25.79 -44.42
CA GLU A 150 70.36 -25.22 -43.08
C GLU A 150 69.70 -23.84 -42.95
N VAL A 151 69.73 -23.03 -44.02
CA VAL A 151 69.02 -21.74 -44.08
C VAL A 151 67.51 -21.94 -44.04
N GLN A 152 66.96 -22.84 -44.84
CA GLN A 152 65.54 -23.18 -44.83
C GLN A 152 65.08 -23.66 -43.44
N LYS A 153 65.86 -24.56 -42.80
CA LYS A 153 65.57 -25.05 -41.46
C LYS A 153 65.67 -23.94 -40.40
N GLY A 154 66.72 -23.11 -40.41
CA GLY A 154 66.89 -22.03 -39.45
C GLY A 154 65.76 -20.99 -39.51
N VAL A 155 65.29 -20.64 -40.72
CA VAL A 155 64.12 -19.78 -40.91
C VAL A 155 62.85 -20.43 -40.35
N ALA A 156 62.63 -21.73 -40.56
CA ALA A 156 61.47 -22.43 -40.02
C ALA A 156 61.49 -22.50 -38.47
N ASP A 157 62.60 -22.99 -37.91
CA ASP A 157 62.75 -23.34 -36.50
C ASP A 157 62.90 -22.12 -35.59
N ASN A 158 63.67 -21.09 -35.98
CA ASN A 158 64.07 -20.01 -35.08
C ASN A 158 63.16 -18.77 -35.12
N THR A 159 62.20 -18.70 -36.04
CA THR A 159 61.24 -17.59 -36.16
C THR A 159 59.88 -17.92 -35.53
N LYS A 160 59.19 -16.90 -35.04
CA LYS A 160 57.83 -16.95 -34.51
C LYS A 160 56.80 -16.98 -35.66
N ASP A 161 55.65 -17.58 -35.41
CA ASP A 161 54.55 -17.67 -36.38
C ASP A 161 53.56 -16.49 -36.25
N THR A 162 53.68 -15.71 -35.17
CA THR A 162 53.01 -14.42 -34.97
C THR A 162 53.86 -13.53 -34.08
N VAL A 163 53.87 -12.22 -34.36
CA VAL A 163 54.68 -11.20 -33.71
C VAL A 163 53.76 -10.05 -33.30
N ASP A 164 53.58 -9.85 -32.00
CA ASP A 164 52.98 -8.62 -31.47
C ASP A 164 54.08 -7.57 -31.29
N VAL A 165 53.96 -6.43 -31.96
CA VAL A 165 54.91 -5.31 -31.90
C VAL A 165 54.44 -4.31 -30.86
N PRO A 166 55.21 -4.01 -29.79
CA PRO A 166 54.85 -3.01 -28.79
C PRO A 166 54.64 -1.63 -29.44
N ALA A 167 53.55 -0.95 -29.07
CA ALA A 167 53.21 0.35 -29.66
C ALA A 167 54.31 1.40 -29.43
N THR A 168 54.97 1.34 -28.28
CA THR A 168 56.12 2.18 -27.91
C THR A 168 57.31 2.04 -28.86
N TYR A 169 57.49 0.89 -29.53
CA TYR A 169 58.57 0.70 -30.48
C TYR A 169 58.25 1.38 -31.83
N LEU A 170 57.01 1.27 -32.30
CA LEU A 170 56.54 1.94 -33.52
C LEU A 170 56.43 3.47 -33.32
N ASP A 171 55.96 3.91 -32.16
CA ASP A 171 55.85 5.32 -31.79
C ASP A 171 57.22 6.01 -31.77
N LYS A 172 58.20 5.44 -31.05
CA LYS A 172 59.55 6.01 -30.94
C LYS A 172 60.44 5.81 -32.16
N ALA A 173 60.13 4.84 -33.03
CA ALA A 173 60.89 4.60 -34.25
C ALA A 173 60.98 5.88 -35.10
N ASN A 174 62.19 6.23 -35.52
CA ASN A 174 62.49 7.46 -36.24
C ASN A 174 63.04 7.18 -37.65
N PHE A 175 63.10 8.22 -38.48
CA PHE A 175 63.79 8.19 -39.76
C PHE A 175 64.75 9.38 -39.87
N PRO A 176 66.04 9.18 -40.24
CA PRO A 176 66.68 7.89 -40.50
C PRO A 176 66.80 7.04 -39.23
N GLY A 177 66.54 5.74 -39.35
CA GLY A 177 66.50 4.76 -38.26
C GLY A 177 66.19 3.35 -38.80
N PRO A 178 66.46 2.29 -38.03
CA PRO A 178 66.51 0.91 -38.56
C PRO A 178 65.16 0.17 -38.60
N PHE A 179 64.08 0.74 -38.07
CA PHE A 179 62.83 0.00 -37.79
C PHE A 179 62.26 -0.74 -39.02
N THR A 180 62.28 -0.10 -40.19
CA THR A 180 61.78 -0.64 -41.48
C THR A 180 62.87 -1.33 -42.33
N ALA A 181 64.09 -1.50 -41.82
CA ALA A 181 65.19 -2.09 -42.58
C ALA A 181 64.98 -3.61 -42.79
N GLY A 182 65.18 -4.07 -44.03
CA GLY A 182 64.88 -5.45 -44.45
C GLY A 182 63.38 -5.76 -44.57
N VAL A 183 62.52 -4.74 -44.53
CA VAL A 183 61.06 -4.87 -44.73
C VAL A 183 60.70 -4.21 -46.06
N ASN A 184 60.08 -4.97 -46.97
CA ASN A 184 59.93 -4.64 -48.40
C ASN A 184 61.26 -4.25 -49.09
N GLN A 185 62.40 -4.66 -48.53
CA GLN A 185 63.74 -4.31 -48.96
C GLN A 185 64.63 -5.55 -48.87
N VAL A 186 65.29 -5.89 -49.98
CA VAL A 186 66.23 -7.02 -50.03
C VAL A 186 67.61 -6.58 -49.54
N ILE A 187 68.02 -7.04 -48.34
CA ILE A 187 69.31 -6.70 -47.72
C ILE A 187 70.13 -7.97 -47.39
N PRO A 188 71.47 -7.87 -47.17
CA PRO A 188 72.29 -9.03 -46.85
C PRO A 188 71.87 -9.73 -45.55
N TYR A 189 71.91 -11.05 -45.54
CA TYR A 189 71.36 -11.88 -44.46
C TYR A 189 72.10 -11.72 -43.12
N GLU A 190 73.38 -11.31 -43.15
CA GLU A 190 74.14 -10.96 -41.94
C GLU A 190 73.57 -9.78 -41.14
N PHE A 191 72.67 -8.98 -41.71
CA PHE A 191 71.98 -7.89 -41.02
C PHE A 191 70.60 -8.26 -40.46
N PHE A 192 70.14 -9.51 -40.62
CA PHE A 192 68.85 -9.95 -40.09
C PHE A 192 68.79 -9.73 -38.57
N ALA A 193 67.68 -9.14 -38.09
CA ALA A 193 67.45 -8.88 -36.68
C ALA A 193 68.51 -8.00 -35.98
N GLY A 194 69.11 -7.05 -36.70
CA GLY A 194 69.87 -5.95 -36.13
C GLY A 194 69.07 -5.09 -35.13
N ASP A 195 69.77 -4.24 -34.40
CA ASP A 195 69.19 -3.46 -33.30
C ASP A 195 68.08 -2.50 -33.77
N GLY A 196 66.96 -2.46 -33.04
CA GLY A 196 65.79 -1.64 -33.36
C GLY A 196 65.02 -2.02 -34.64
N MET A 197 65.41 -3.07 -35.37
CA MET A 197 64.71 -3.52 -36.59
C MET A 197 63.45 -4.32 -36.23
N LEU A 198 62.34 -4.10 -36.96
CA LEU A 198 61.12 -4.92 -36.84
C LEU A 198 61.40 -6.43 -37.00
N THR A 199 62.36 -6.75 -37.88
CA THR A 199 62.82 -8.12 -38.15
C THR A 199 63.45 -8.82 -36.94
N ARG A 200 63.87 -8.07 -35.91
CA ARG A 200 64.38 -8.62 -34.64
C ARG A 200 63.28 -9.31 -33.84
N LEU A 201 62.07 -8.74 -33.82
CA LEU A 201 60.92 -9.26 -33.07
C LEU A 201 60.39 -10.60 -33.64
N ILE A 202 60.72 -10.90 -34.90
CA ILE A 202 60.36 -12.14 -35.61
C ILE A 202 61.02 -13.38 -34.99
N LEU A 203 62.12 -13.25 -34.24
CA LEU A 203 62.85 -14.40 -33.71
C LEU A 203 62.35 -14.88 -32.35
N LYS A 204 62.36 -16.19 -32.13
CA LYS A 204 62.12 -16.80 -30.80
C LYS A 204 63.18 -16.39 -29.78
N ALA A 205 64.39 -16.05 -30.22
CA ALA A 205 65.46 -15.53 -29.36
C ALA A 205 65.22 -14.07 -28.88
N SER A 206 64.28 -13.33 -29.49
CA SER A 206 64.09 -11.90 -29.19
C SER A 206 63.51 -11.63 -27.81
N ASP A 207 62.79 -12.58 -27.21
CA ASP A 207 62.09 -12.42 -25.92
C ASP A 207 63.03 -12.22 -24.71
N LYS A 208 64.35 -12.35 -24.92
CA LYS A 208 65.41 -12.06 -23.94
C LYS A 208 66.51 -11.14 -24.49
N ALA A 209 66.33 -10.59 -25.69
CA ALA A 209 67.33 -9.77 -26.34
C ALA A 209 67.14 -8.29 -25.97
N PRO A 210 68.23 -7.51 -25.78
CA PRO A 210 68.12 -6.06 -25.65
C PRO A 210 67.57 -5.44 -26.93
N TRP A 211 66.83 -4.36 -26.76
CA TRP A 211 66.18 -3.56 -27.80
C TRP A 211 66.64 -2.11 -27.72
N SER A 212 66.65 -1.40 -28.85
CA SER A 212 66.90 0.03 -28.93
C SER A 212 65.88 0.69 -29.86
N ASP A 213 65.12 1.65 -29.34
CA ASP A 213 64.00 2.31 -30.05
C ASP A 213 64.38 2.99 -31.37
N ASN A 214 65.69 3.24 -31.59
CA ASN A 214 66.25 3.80 -32.83
C ASN A 214 67.58 3.15 -33.24
N GLY A 215 67.94 1.98 -32.68
CA GLY A 215 69.21 1.29 -32.95
C GLY A 215 70.48 1.93 -32.39
N SER A 216 70.39 3.02 -31.62
CA SER A 216 71.58 3.74 -31.10
C SER A 216 72.41 2.93 -30.10
N ALA A 217 71.82 1.91 -29.46
CA ALA A 217 72.55 1.03 -28.54
C ALA A 217 73.51 0.06 -29.27
N LYS A 218 73.33 -0.14 -30.59
CA LYS A 218 74.16 -1.00 -31.45
C LYS A 218 74.27 -2.43 -30.93
N ASN A 219 73.18 -2.97 -30.40
CA ASN A 219 73.10 -4.38 -30.03
C ASN A 219 73.46 -5.28 -31.24
N PRO A 220 74.12 -6.43 -31.04
CA PRO A 220 74.48 -7.32 -32.14
C PRO A 220 73.23 -7.86 -32.86
N ALA A 221 73.37 -8.05 -34.17
CA ALA A 221 72.37 -8.73 -35.00
C ALA A 221 72.21 -10.20 -34.57
N LEU A 222 71.02 -10.75 -34.79
CA LEU A 222 70.65 -12.10 -34.39
C LEU A 222 70.24 -12.90 -35.64
N PRO A 223 71.17 -13.34 -36.49
CA PRO A 223 70.80 -14.08 -37.70
C PRO A 223 70.04 -15.38 -37.33
N PRO A 224 69.00 -15.79 -38.10
CA PRO A 224 68.26 -17.04 -37.85
C PRO A 224 69.10 -18.32 -38.00
N VAL A 225 70.36 -18.19 -38.43
CA VAL A 225 71.34 -19.25 -38.69
C VAL A 225 72.70 -18.78 -38.17
N GLU A 226 73.35 -19.57 -37.33
CA GLU A 226 74.71 -19.26 -36.87
C GLU A 226 75.77 -19.49 -37.96
N LYS A 227 76.91 -18.79 -37.89
CA LYS A 227 78.11 -18.99 -38.73
C LYS A 227 77.92 -18.77 -40.25
N LEU A 228 76.88 -18.04 -40.65
CA LEU A 228 76.61 -17.70 -42.05
C LEU A 228 77.83 -17.06 -42.74
N GLY A 229 78.10 -17.48 -43.97
CA GLY A 229 79.09 -16.81 -44.83
C GLY A 229 78.55 -15.48 -45.35
N LYS A 230 79.32 -14.40 -45.18
CA LYS A 230 78.94 -13.03 -45.57
C LYS A 230 78.59 -12.95 -47.06
N GLY A 231 77.51 -12.25 -47.39
CA GLY A 231 77.08 -12.04 -48.77
C GLY A 231 76.67 -13.30 -49.55
N LEU A 232 76.54 -14.48 -48.93
CA LEU A 232 76.04 -15.69 -49.60
C LEU A 232 74.52 -15.70 -49.77
N TYR A 233 73.80 -14.99 -48.89
CA TYR A 233 72.34 -14.92 -48.88
C TYR A 233 71.87 -13.50 -48.61
N PHE A 234 70.66 -13.21 -49.08
CA PHE A 234 69.95 -11.94 -48.87
C PHE A 234 68.53 -12.25 -48.40
N TYR A 235 67.84 -11.29 -47.77
CA TYR A 235 66.45 -11.48 -47.36
C TYR A 235 65.61 -10.21 -47.53
N GLU A 236 64.30 -10.41 -47.61
CA GLU A 236 63.29 -9.40 -47.31
C GLU A 236 62.22 -10.00 -46.39
N VAL A 237 61.51 -9.13 -45.66
CA VAL A 237 60.22 -9.44 -45.06
C VAL A 237 59.17 -8.61 -45.80
N ASP A 238 58.37 -9.28 -46.62
CA ASP A 238 57.31 -8.67 -47.42
C ASP A 238 56.06 -8.48 -46.54
N LEU A 239 55.60 -7.23 -46.36
CA LEU A 239 54.37 -6.92 -45.64
C LEU A 239 53.20 -6.72 -46.61
N ALA A 240 52.27 -7.68 -46.61
CA ALA A 240 51.10 -7.67 -47.49
C ALA A 240 50.27 -6.38 -47.32
N GLY A 241 49.94 -5.74 -48.43
CA GLY A 241 49.23 -4.46 -48.45
C GLY A 241 50.09 -3.20 -48.32
N THR A 242 51.41 -3.32 -48.13
CA THR A 242 52.36 -2.18 -48.09
C THR A 242 53.24 -2.06 -49.34
N GLN A 243 52.87 -2.77 -50.40
CA GLN A 243 53.66 -2.96 -51.63
C GLN A 243 54.19 -1.64 -52.22
N GLY A 244 55.49 -1.63 -52.53
CA GLY A 244 56.17 -0.47 -53.13
C GLY A 244 56.63 0.61 -52.15
N LYS A 245 56.37 0.48 -50.84
CA LYS A 245 56.84 1.42 -49.81
C LYS A 245 57.99 0.84 -49.00
N SER A 246 59.05 1.64 -48.83
CA SER A 246 60.21 1.36 -47.98
C SER A 246 60.46 2.50 -46.99
N ASP A 247 61.45 2.33 -46.10
CA ASP A 247 62.09 3.41 -45.35
C ASP A 247 61.11 4.34 -44.61
N LYS A 248 61.15 5.65 -44.90
CA LYS A 248 60.25 6.65 -44.31
C LYS A 248 58.80 6.45 -44.75
N GLU A 249 58.55 6.16 -46.02
CA GLU A 249 57.18 5.99 -46.53
C GLU A 249 56.47 4.78 -45.93
N LEU A 250 57.22 3.72 -45.62
CA LEU A 250 56.72 2.59 -44.88
C LEU A 250 56.51 2.98 -43.42
N LEU A 251 57.49 3.60 -42.75
CA LEU A 251 57.35 4.01 -41.35
C LEU A 251 56.17 4.95 -41.11
N ASP A 252 55.98 5.96 -41.97
CA ASP A 252 54.85 6.88 -41.94
C ASP A 252 53.52 6.12 -42.08
N LEU A 253 53.42 5.17 -43.02
CA LEU A 253 52.22 4.34 -43.21
C LEU A 253 51.95 3.45 -42.00
N LEU A 254 52.97 2.82 -41.42
CA LEU A 254 52.81 1.96 -40.24
C LEU A 254 52.32 2.79 -39.04
N LYS A 255 52.88 3.99 -38.82
CA LYS A 255 52.39 4.92 -37.78
C LYS A 255 50.97 5.42 -38.06
N GLN A 256 50.63 5.74 -39.31
CA GLN A 256 49.30 6.20 -39.71
C GLN A 256 48.23 5.13 -39.48
N ASN A 257 48.55 3.86 -39.73
CA ASN A 257 47.62 2.74 -39.55
C ASN A 257 47.49 2.31 -38.07
N GLY A 258 48.49 2.58 -37.22
CA GLY A 258 48.41 2.35 -35.78
C GLY A 258 48.20 0.89 -35.40
N THR A 259 47.02 0.57 -34.85
CA THR A 259 46.65 -0.83 -34.52
C THR A 259 46.20 -1.57 -35.78
N GLN A 260 47.12 -2.28 -36.44
CA GLN A 260 46.87 -3.01 -37.69
C GLN A 260 47.68 -4.32 -37.76
N SER A 261 47.01 -5.42 -38.09
CA SER A 261 47.65 -6.69 -38.41
C SER A 261 48.01 -6.77 -39.90
N TYR A 262 49.20 -7.29 -40.17
CA TYR A 262 49.72 -7.57 -41.51
C TYR A 262 50.07 -9.05 -41.63
N LYS A 263 49.78 -9.66 -42.77
CA LYS A 263 50.47 -10.89 -43.16
C LYS A 263 51.87 -10.53 -43.64
N ALA A 264 52.86 -11.26 -43.16
CA ALA A 264 54.25 -11.09 -43.54
C ALA A 264 54.79 -12.39 -44.14
N THR A 265 55.61 -12.28 -45.19
CA THR A 265 56.33 -13.42 -45.75
C THR A 265 57.82 -13.12 -45.70
N ILE A 266 58.57 -13.88 -44.89
CA ILE A 266 60.03 -13.88 -44.91
C ILE A 266 60.45 -14.58 -46.20
N LYS A 267 61.27 -13.94 -47.04
CA LYS A 267 61.84 -14.54 -48.24
C LYS A 267 63.36 -14.44 -48.17
N VAL A 268 64.05 -15.54 -48.48
CA VAL A 268 65.51 -15.61 -48.45
C VAL A 268 66.02 -16.04 -49.81
N TYR A 269 66.96 -15.27 -50.36
CA TYR A 269 67.52 -15.45 -51.70
C TYR A 269 68.98 -15.86 -51.62
N GLY A 270 69.42 -16.70 -52.55
CA GLY A 270 70.85 -16.93 -52.79
C GLY A 270 71.54 -15.72 -53.41
N ALA A 271 72.87 -15.69 -53.40
CA ALA A 271 73.66 -14.65 -54.03
C ALA A 271 74.10 -14.99 -55.47
N LYS A 272 74.19 -13.97 -56.31
CA LYS A 272 74.79 -13.99 -57.65
C LYS A 272 75.49 -12.68 -57.93
N ASP A 273 76.74 -12.74 -58.41
CA ASP A 273 77.58 -11.57 -58.70
C ASP A 273 77.67 -10.55 -57.54
N GLY A 274 77.63 -11.05 -56.28
CA GLY A 274 77.67 -10.24 -55.06
C GLY A 274 76.35 -9.52 -54.71
N LYS A 275 75.23 -9.89 -55.35
CA LYS A 275 73.88 -9.32 -55.13
C LYS A 275 72.85 -10.44 -54.92
N ALA A 276 71.64 -10.08 -54.49
CA ALA A 276 70.54 -11.04 -54.37
C ALA A 276 70.11 -11.58 -55.74
N ASP A 277 70.07 -12.91 -55.89
CA ASP A 277 69.43 -13.57 -57.03
C ASP A 277 67.95 -13.82 -56.71
N LEU A 278 67.10 -12.90 -57.17
CA LEU A 278 65.64 -12.97 -56.96
C LEU A 278 64.99 -14.18 -57.65
N SER A 279 65.70 -14.89 -58.54
CA SER A 279 65.24 -16.16 -59.13
C SER A 279 65.59 -17.39 -58.28
N ASN A 280 66.49 -17.24 -57.30
CA ASN A 280 66.98 -18.31 -56.42
C ASN A 280 66.41 -18.13 -55.00
N LEU A 281 65.12 -18.39 -54.83
CA LEU A 281 64.44 -18.38 -53.53
C LEU A 281 64.81 -19.66 -52.73
N VAL A 282 65.60 -19.47 -51.66
CA VAL A 282 66.17 -20.53 -50.81
C VAL A 282 65.24 -20.91 -49.67
N ALA A 283 64.55 -19.94 -49.07
CA ALA A 283 63.59 -20.18 -47.99
C ALA A 283 62.42 -19.20 -48.06
N THR A 284 61.25 -19.65 -47.62
CA THR A 284 60.07 -18.82 -47.41
C THR A 284 59.35 -19.24 -46.13
N LYS A 285 58.78 -18.28 -45.39
CA LYS A 285 57.88 -18.55 -44.26
C LYS A 285 56.88 -17.41 -44.07
N ASP A 286 55.60 -17.76 -43.98
CA ASP A 286 54.53 -16.83 -43.60
C ASP A 286 54.40 -16.70 -42.08
N LEU A 287 54.09 -15.50 -41.62
CA LEU A 287 53.72 -15.18 -40.24
C LEU A 287 52.75 -13.99 -40.19
N ASN A 288 52.17 -13.72 -39.02
CA ASN A 288 51.41 -12.48 -38.78
C ASN A 288 52.26 -11.46 -38.00
N VAL A 289 52.26 -10.20 -38.42
CA VAL A 289 52.86 -9.08 -37.69
C VAL A 289 51.73 -8.14 -37.26
N ASN A 290 51.48 -8.09 -35.96
CA ASN A 290 50.47 -7.24 -35.36
C ASN A 290 51.13 -5.96 -34.85
N LEU A 291 50.87 -4.84 -35.50
CA LEU A 291 51.23 -3.54 -34.95
C LEU A 291 50.17 -3.14 -33.93
N ASN A 292 50.61 -2.77 -32.74
CA ASN A 292 49.76 -2.11 -31.74
C ASN A 292 49.92 -0.60 -31.92
N GLY A 293 48.82 0.14 -32.01
CA GLY A 293 48.82 1.60 -31.96
C GLY A 293 48.94 2.11 -30.53
N LEU A 294 49.47 3.33 -30.39
CA LEU A 294 49.54 3.99 -29.08
C LEU A 294 48.19 4.66 -28.78
N THR A 295 47.30 3.96 -28.08
CA THR A 295 46.12 4.61 -27.48
C THR A 295 46.59 5.60 -26.42
N THR A 296 46.19 6.86 -26.53
CA THR A 296 46.64 7.92 -25.63
C THR A 296 45.99 7.82 -24.25
N PRO A 297 46.64 8.32 -23.17
CA PRO A 297 46.04 8.41 -21.84
C PRO A 297 44.67 9.14 -21.84
N ALA A 298 44.51 10.16 -22.68
CA ALA A 298 43.26 10.91 -22.82
C ALA A 298 42.12 10.08 -23.45
N GLU A 299 42.42 9.24 -24.44
CA GLU A 299 41.44 8.31 -25.02
C GLU A 299 41.05 7.22 -24.02
N VAL A 300 41.99 6.75 -23.18
CA VAL A 300 41.70 5.80 -22.11
C VAL A 300 40.83 6.43 -21.03
N GLN A 301 41.19 7.62 -20.53
CA GLN A 301 40.40 8.37 -19.56
C GLN A 301 38.98 8.63 -20.07
N LYS A 302 38.85 9.07 -21.33
CA LYS A 302 37.56 9.30 -21.98
C LYS A 302 36.75 8.01 -22.12
N GLY A 303 37.32 6.93 -22.64
CA GLY A 303 36.60 5.67 -22.85
C GLY A 303 36.13 5.02 -21.54
N VAL A 304 36.94 5.11 -20.47
CA VAL A 304 36.53 4.69 -19.12
C VAL A 304 35.34 5.54 -18.62
N ALA A 305 35.37 6.86 -18.80
CA ALA A 305 34.26 7.73 -18.39
C ALA A 305 32.98 7.49 -19.21
N ASP A 306 33.11 7.45 -20.54
CA ASP A 306 32.00 7.37 -21.49
C ASP A 306 31.32 6.00 -21.50
N ASN A 307 32.07 4.88 -21.43
CA ASN A 307 31.54 3.53 -21.68
C ASN A 307 31.17 2.72 -20.42
N THR A 308 31.47 3.23 -19.22
CA THR A 308 31.08 2.61 -17.94
C THR A 308 29.82 3.25 -17.36
N LYS A 309 29.04 2.46 -16.61
CA LYS A 309 27.87 2.88 -15.84
C LYS A 309 28.29 3.58 -14.55
N ASP A 310 27.41 4.44 -14.04
CA ASP A 310 27.60 5.17 -12.77
C ASP A 310 26.95 4.41 -11.58
N THR A 311 26.11 3.43 -11.88
CA THR A 311 25.52 2.48 -10.92
C THR A 311 25.32 1.12 -11.59
N VAL A 312 25.56 0.04 -10.85
CA VAL A 312 25.51 -1.35 -11.33
C VAL A 312 24.69 -2.18 -10.34
N ASP A 313 23.57 -2.71 -10.80
CA ASP A 313 22.80 -3.71 -10.06
C ASP A 313 23.28 -5.11 -10.44
N VAL A 314 23.87 -5.83 -9.48
CA VAL A 314 24.35 -7.21 -9.67
C VAL A 314 23.17 -8.17 -9.46
N PRO A 315 22.75 -8.97 -10.47
CA PRO A 315 21.66 -9.92 -10.31
C PRO A 315 22.00 -10.99 -9.26
N ALA A 316 21.07 -11.28 -8.34
CA ALA A 316 21.29 -12.25 -7.26
C ALA A 316 21.67 -13.64 -7.80
N THR A 317 21.08 -14.04 -8.93
CA THR A 317 21.37 -15.30 -9.62
C THR A 317 22.78 -15.39 -10.18
N TYR A 318 23.45 -14.28 -10.47
CA TYR A 318 24.86 -14.27 -10.91
C TYR A 318 25.80 -14.45 -9.72
N LEU A 319 25.53 -13.76 -8.61
CA LEU A 319 26.30 -13.89 -7.36
C LEU A 319 26.10 -15.28 -6.70
N ASP A 320 24.89 -15.81 -6.71
CA ASP A 320 24.55 -17.14 -6.20
C ASP A 320 25.30 -18.25 -6.95
N LYS A 321 25.20 -18.27 -8.27
CA LYS A 321 25.85 -19.27 -9.13
C LYS A 321 27.36 -19.06 -9.32
N ALA A 322 27.90 -17.88 -9.00
CA ALA A 322 29.33 -17.64 -9.06
C ALA A 322 30.07 -18.62 -8.14
N ASN A 323 31.04 -19.34 -8.70
CA ASN A 323 31.78 -20.38 -8.00
C ASN A 323 33.29 -20.08 -8.02
N PHE A 324 34.01 -20.63 -7.05
CA PHE A 324 35.48 -20.58 -7.03
C PHE A 324 36.06 -22.00 -7.19
N PRO A 325 37.05 -22.23 -8.08
CA PRO A 325 37.65 -21.26 -8.98
C PRO A 325 36.68 -20.81 -10.10
N GLY A 326 36.70 -19.52 -10.42
CA GLY A 326 35.83 -18.91 -11.42
C GLY A 326 36.07 -17.39 -11.53
N PRO A 327 35.55 -16.73 -12.58
CA PRO A 327 35.98 -15.38 -12.97
C PRO A 327 35.29 -14.23 -12.24
N PHE A 328 34.26 -14.49 -11.42
CA PHE A 328 33.35 -13.44 -10.92
C PHE A 328 34.07 -12.27 -10.23
N THR A 329 35.08 -12.55 -9.42
CA THR A 329 35.89 -11.58 -8.67
C THR A 329 37.14 -11.09 -9.40
N ALA A 330 37.40 -11.54 -10.63
CA ALA A 330 38.63 -11.22 -11.34
C ALA A 330 38.68 -9.74 -11.77
N GLY A 331 39.83 -9.09 -11.53
CA GLY A 331 40.01 -7.65 -11.71
C GLY A 331 39.33 -6.78 -10.64
N VAL A 332 38.79 -7.38 -9.56
CA VAL A 332 38.26 -6.68 -8.39
C VAL A 332 39.25 -6.83 -7.24
N ASN A 333 39.70 -5.72 -6.66
CA ASN A 333 40.84 -5.65 -5.73
C ASN A 333 42.12 -6.35 -6.26
N GLN A 334 42.27 -6.41 -7.58
CA GLN A 334 43.34 -7.10 -8.28
C GLN A 334 43.72 -6.30 -9.53
N VAL A 335 45.02 -6.04 -9.69
CA VAL A 335 45.55 -5.33 -10.87
C VAL A 335 45.87 -6.34 -11.98
N ILE A 336 45.12 -6.30 -13.09
CA ILE A 336 45.28 -7.24 -14.23
C ILE A 336 45.40 -6.47 -15.57
N PRO A 337 45.94 -7.08 -16.65
CA PRO A 337 46.08 -6.41 -17.96
C PRO A 337 44.74 -5.96 -18.54
N TYR A 338 44.71 -4.78 -19.16
CA TYR A 338 43.48 -4.13 -19.64
C TYR A 338 42.77 -4.91 -20.76
N GLU A 339 43.50 -5.70 -21.54
CA GLU A 339 42.93 -6.60 -22.57
C GLU A 339 42.01 -7.70 -22.00
N PHE A 340 42.04 -7.97 -20.69
CA PHE A 340 41.14 -8.91 -20.02
C PHE A 340 39.93 -8.24 -19.35
N PHE A 341 39.78 -6.90 -19.46
CA PHE A 341 38.66 -6.18 -18.84
C PHE A 341 37.32 -6.75 -19.31
N ALA A 342 36.43 -7.03 -18.35
CA ALA A 342 35.08 -7.53 -18.62
C ALA A 342 35.01 -8.83 -19.44
N GLY A 343 35.96 -9.74 -19.22
CA GLY A 343 35.83 -11.15 -19.64
C GLY A 343 34.56 -11.84 -19.12
N ASP A 344 34.28 -13.01 -19.68
CA ASP A 344 33.03 -13.75 -19.43
C ASP A 344 32.81 -14.08 -17.94
N GLY A 345 31.60 -13.81 -17.44
CA GLY A 345 31.22 -14.07 -16.04
C GLY A 345 31.87 -13.17 -14.97
N MET A 346 32.69 -12.18 -15.34
CA MET A 346 33.32 -11.25 -14.40
C MET A 346 32.33 -10.17 -13.92
N LEU A 347 32.35 -9.81 -12.63
CA LEU A 347 31.59 -8.66 -12.09
C LEU A 347 31.93 -7.36 -12.85
N THR A 348 33.19 -7.19 -13.24
CA THR A 348 33.68 -6.05 -14.03
C THR A 348 33.01 -5.92 -15.42
N ARG A 349 32.36 -6.98 -15.92
CA ARG A 349 31.56 -6.94 -17.14
C ARG A 349 30.26 -6.16 -16.96
N LEU A 350 29.60 -6.28 -15.79
CA LEU A 350 28.34 -5.59 -15.50
C LEU A 350 28.49 -4.06 -15.40
N ILE A 351 29.71 -3.59 -15.15
CA ILE A 351 30.11 -2.17 -15.05
C ILE A 351 29.94 -1.41 -16.37
N LEU A 352 29.86 -2.09 -17.51
CA LEU A 352 29.87 -1.45 -18.82
C LEU A 352 28.47 -1.16 -19.35
N LYS A 353 28.29 -0.03 -20.04
CA LYS A 353 27.07 0.30 -20.80
C LYS A 353 26.81 -0.69 -21.95
N ALA A 354 27.86 -1.35 -22.45
CA ALA A 354 27.74 -2.41 -23.46
C ALA A 354 27.19 -3.75 -22.90
N SER A 355 27.21 -3.95 -21.58
CA SER A 355 26.87 -5.25 -20.96
C SER A 355 25.41 -5.65 -21.13
N ASP A 356 24.49 -4.69 -21.27
CA ASP A 356 23.05 -4.92 -21.37
C ASP A 356 22.63 -5.69 -22.65
N LYS A 357 23.57 -5.89 -23.58
CA LYS A 357 23.40 -6.69 -24.81
C LYS A 357 24.48 -7.78 -24.96
N ALA A 358 25.36 -7.93 -23.97
CA ALA A 358 26.47 -8.87 -24.02
C ALA A 358 26.00 -10.27 -23.59
N PRO A 359 26.53 -11.35 -24.20
CA PRO A 359 26.35 -12.69 -23.64
C PRO A 359 27.06 -12.80 -22.28
N TRP A 360 26.52 -13.67 -21.42
CA TRP A 360 26.97 -13.90 -20.05
C TRP A 360 27.11 -15.40 -19.78
N SER A 361 28.00 -15.76 -18.84
CA SER A 361 28.16 -17.12 -18.34
C SER A 361 28.42 -17.08 -16.84
N ASP A 362 27.58 -17.76 -16.05
CA ASP A 362 27.60 -17.71 -14.58
C ASP A 362 28.92 -18.19 -13.93
N ASN A 363 29.77 -18.87 -14.71
CA ASN A 363 31.10 -19.34 -14.32
C ASN A 363 32.17 -19.11 -15.41
N GLY A 364 31.90 -18.29 -16.44
CA GLY A 364 32.80 -18.05 -17.57
C GLY A 364 33.03 -19.23 -18.53
N SER A 365 32.28 -20.33 -18.39
CA SER A 365 32.47 -21.54 -19.21
C SER A 365 32.15 -21.35 -20.70
N ALA A 366 31.32 -20.36 -21.06
CA ALA A 366 31.03 -20.04 -22.46
C ALA A 366 32.20 -19.33 -23.19
N LYS A 367 33.17 -18.79 -22.44
CA LYS A 367 34.38 -18.12 -22.94
C LYS A 367 34.08 -16.98 -23.92
N ASN A 368 33.03 -16.21 -23.63
CA ASN A 368 32.73 -14.99 -24.38
C ASN A 368 33.94 -14.03 -24.36
N PRO A 369 34.19 -13.27 -25.43
CA PRO A 369 35.32 -12.33 -25.49
C PRO A 369 35.21 -11.23 -24.43
N ALA A 370 36.37 -10.70 -24.03
CA ALA A 370 36.51 -9.52 -23.20
C ALA A 370 35.87 -8.29 -23.86
N LEU A 371 35.46 -7.33 -23.05
CA LEU A 371 34.77 -6.11 -23.49
C LEU A 371 35.45 -4.89 -22.85
N PRO A 372 36.68 -4.52 -23.26
CA PRO A 372 37.35 -3.37 -22.68
C PRO A 372 36.56 -2.05 -22.91
N PRO A 373 36.58 -1.08 -21.97
CA PRO A 373 35.95 0.23 -22.14
C PRO A 373 36.51 1.05 -23.33
N VAL A 374 37.60 0.60 -23.95
CA VAL A 374 38.30 1.23 -25.07
C VAL A 374 38.65 0.13 -26.08
N GLU A 375 38.16 0.27 -27.31
CA GLU A 375 38.50 -0.65 -28.41
C GLU A 375 39.89 -0.39 -28.99
N LYS A 376 40.46 -1.39 -29.69
CA LYS A 376 41.75 -1.31 -30.43
C LYS A 376 42.99 -0.95 -29.59
N LEU A 377 42.88 -1.04 -28.28
CA LEU A 377 43.96 -0.83 -27.33
C LEU A 377 45.12 -1.81 -27.57
N GLY A 378 46.35 -1.31 -27.55
CA GLY A 378 47.54 -2.16 -27.66
C GLY A 378 47.73 -3.05 -26.43
N LYS A 379 48.02 -4.33 -26.64
CA LYS A 379 48.24 -5.32 -25.55
C LYS A 379 49.33 -4.86 -24.59
N GLY A 380 49.12 -5.07 -23.29
CA GLY A 380 50.11 -4.77 -22.25
C GLY A 380 50.54 -3.30 -22.12
N LEU A 381 49.83 -2.34 -22.73
CA LEU A 381 50.08 -0.90 -22.56
C LEU A 381 49.49 -0.32 -21.27
N TYR A 382 48.41 -0.94 -20.78
CA TYR A 382 47.66 -0.49 -19.62
C TYR A 382 47.21 -1.69 -18.77
N PHE A 383 47.02 -1.45 -17.48
CA PHE A 383 46.51 -2.40 -16.49
C PHE A 383 45.32 -1.77 -15.78
N TYR A 384 44.43 -2.57 -15.20
CA TYR A 384 43.27 -2.06 -14.47
C TYR A 384 42.99 -2.81 -13.18
N GLU A 385 42.25 -2.14 -12.31
CA GLU A 385 41.71 -2.63 -11.05
C GLU A 385 40.32 -2.03 -10.84
N VAL A 386 39.41 -2.77 -10.22
CA VAL A 386 38.20 -2.22 -9.61
C VAL A 386 38.32 -2.40 -8.10
N ASP A 387 38.66 -1.32 -7.41
CA ASP A 387 38.72 -1.26 -5.95
C ASP A 387 37.29 -1.24 -5.41
N LEU A 388 36.94 -2.15 -4.49
CA LEU A 388 35.60 -2.28 -3.93
C LEU A 388 35.62 -1.92 -2.43
N ALA A 389 35.24 -0.69 -2.12
CA ALA A 389 35.45 -0.09 -0.79
C ALA A 389 34.77 -0.88 0.34
N GLY A 390 35.45 -1.00 1.48
CA GLY A 390 34.96 -1.72 2.66
C GLY A 390 35.27 -3.23 2.69
N THR A 391 35.66 -3.83 1.56
CA THR A 391 36.03 -5.26 1.45
C THR A 391 37.38 -5.64 2.06
N GLN A 392 38.11 -4.67 2.65
CA GLN A 392 39.45 -4.82 3.23
C GLN A 392 40.50 -5.37 2.22
N GLY A 393 40.32 -5.10 0.92
CA GLY A 393 41.24 -5.56 -0.13
C GLY A 393 41.19 -7.08 -0.38
N LYS A 394 40.18 -7.80 0.12
CA LYS A 394 40.00 -9.23 -0.17
C LYS A 394 39.85 -9.47 -1.66
N SER A 395 40.46 -10.53 -2.17
CA SER A 395 40.35 -10.99 -3.56
C SER A 395 39.69 -12.37 -3.62
N ASP A 396 39.44 -12.85 -4.85
CA ASP A 396 39.20 -14.27 -5.14
C ASP A 396 38.10 -14.93 -4.27
N LYS A 397 38.36 -16.11 -3.70
CA LYS A 397 37.38 -16.81 -2.86
C LYS A 397 36.95 -15.98 -1.64
N ASP A 398 37.89 -15.32 -0.99
CA ASP A 398 37.64 -14.49 0.20
C ASP A 398 36.70 -13.32 -0.10
N LEU A 399 36.82 -12.73 -1.29
CA LEU A 399 35.90 -11.71 -1.77
C LEU A 399 34.54 -12.33 -2.17
N LEU A 400 34.53 -13.45 -2.89
CA LEU A 400 33.29 -14.10 -3.32
C LEU A 400 32.43 -14.52 -2.12
N ASP A 401 33.03 -15.13 -1.11
CA ASP A 401 32.34 -15.55 0.12
C ASP A 401 31.79 -14.33 0.88
N LEU A 402 32.56 -13.24 0.99
CA LEU A 402 32.11 -11.98 1.60
C LEU A 402 30.91 -11.36 0.85
N LEU A 403 30.98 -11.31 -0.49
CA LEU A 403 29.89 -10.76 -1.31
C LEU A 403 28.62 -11.62 -1.15
N LYS A 404 28.74 -12.96 -1.15
CA LYS A 404 27.60 -13.86 -0.88
C LYS A 404 27.02 -13.68 0.52
N GLN A 405 27.86 -13.52 1.54
CA GLN A 405 27.43 -13.28 2.92
C GLN A 405 26.67 -11.95 3.06
N ASN A 406 27.17 -10.90 2.41
CA ASN A 406 26.62 -9.54 2.55
C ASN A 406 25.42 -9.27 1.64
N GLY A 407 25.16 -10.12 0.63
CA GLY A 407 23.86 -10.35 -0.02
C GLY A 407 23.18 -9.14 -0.67
N THR A 408 22.58 -8.25 0.13
CA THR A 408 21.85 -7.04 -0.30
C THR A 408 22.65 -5.75 -0.14
N GLN A 409 23.96 -5.82 0.14
CA GLN A 409 24.78 -4.64 0.42
C GLN A 409 25.20 -3.88 -0.86
N SER A 410 25.09 -2.55 -0.82
CA SER A 410 25.71 -1.65 -1.79
C SER A 410 27.16 -1.30 -1.38
N TYR A 411 28.03 -1.21 -2.38
CA TYR A 411 29.45 -0.87 -2.24
C TYR A 411 29.78 0.31 -3.17
N LYS A 412 30.65 1.22 -2.71
CA LYS A 412 31.35 2.15 -3.61
C LYS A 412 32.47 1.39 -4.31
N ALA A 413 32.59 1.56 -5.62
CA ALA A 413 33.70 0.98 -6.39
C ALA A 413 34.42 2.08 -7.18
N THR A 414 35.75 1.98 -7.26
CA THR A 414 36.59 2.88 -8.05
C THR A 414 37.34 2.07 -9.10
N ILE A 415 37.02 2.31 -10.37
CA ILE A 415 37.80 1.80 -11.50
C ILE A 415 39.08 2.60 -11.57
N LYS A 416 40.24 1.93 -11.51
CA LYS A 416 41.56 2.53 -11.67
C LYS A 416 42.24 1.92 -12.90
N VAL A 417 42.86 2.75 -13.72
CA VAL A 417 43.64 2.30 -14.88
C VAL A 417 45.04 2.88 -14.79
N TYR A 418 46.03 2.01 -14.86
CA TYR A 418 47.45 2.31 -14.72
C TYR A 418 48.15 2.16 -16.06
N GLY A 419 49.17 2.97 -16.32
CA GLY A 419 50.10 2.75 -17.42
C GLY A 419 50.96 1.49 -17.22
N ALA A 420 51.64 1.05 -18.26
CA ALA A 420 52.59 -0.06 -18.19
C ALA A 420 54.05 0.39 -18.17
N LYS A 421 54.87 -0.35 -17.40
CA LYS A 421 56.32 -0.22 -17.32
C LYS A 421 56.94 -1.62 -17.26
N ASP A 422 57.91 -1.89 -18.12
CA ASP A 422 58.62 -3.16 -18.22
C ASP A 422 57.69 -4.40 -18.30
N GLY A 423 56.53 -4.24 -18.95
CA GLY A 423 55.50 -5.29 -19.10
C GLY A 423 54.63 -5.52 -17.86
N LYS A 424 54.64 -4.61 -16.88
CA LYS A 424 53.84 -4.68 -15.63
C LYS A 424 53.11 -3.36 -15.38
N ALA A 425 52.15 -3.38 -14.45
CA ALA A 425 51.44 -2.17 -14.02
C ALA A 425 52.40 -1.18 -13.33
N ASP A 426 52.43 0.07 -13.78
CA ASP A 426 53.15 1.17 -13.17
C ASP A 426 52.18 1.93 -12.25
N LEU A 427 51.99 1.42 -11.03
CA LEU A 427 50.96 1.93 -10.09
C LEU A 427 51.03 3.45 -9.81
N PRO A 428 52.20 4.13 -9.79
CA PRO A 428 52.26 5.60 -9.70
C PRO A 428 51.70 6.34 -10.93
N ASN A 429 51.63 5.67 -12.09
CA ASN A 429 51.16 6.21 -13.36
C ASN A 429 49.67 5.91 -13.54
N LEU A 430 48.83 6.52 -12.69
CA LEU A 430 47.37 6.44 -12.77
C LEU A 430 46.87 7.28 -13.97
N VAL A 431 46.34 6.59 -14.98
CA VAL A 431 45.90 7.14 -16.28
C VAL A 431 44.42 7.53 -16.27
N ALA A 432 43.58 6.73 -15.60
CA ALA A 432 42.17 7.01 -15.45
C ALA A 432 41.65 6.55 -14.09
N THR A 433 40.67 7.28 -13.56
CA THR A 433 39.89 6.89 -12.40
C THR A 433 38.41 7.20 -12.63
N LYS A 434 37.51 6.35 -12.14
CA LYS A 434 36.07 6.64 -12.08
C LYS A 434 35.39 5.86 -10.96
N ASP A 435 34.60 6.56 -10.16
CA ASP A 435 33.75 5.98 -9.13
C ASP A 435 32.38 5.56 -9.68
N LEU A 436 31.79 4.52 -9.08
CA LEU A 436 30.43 4.06 -9.29
C LEU A 436 29.86 3.40 -8.03
N ASP A 437 28.54 3.17 -8.01
CA ASP A 437 27.87 2.31 -7.03
C ASP A 437 27.67 0.89 -7.57
N VAL A 438 27.98 -0.12 -6.75
CA VAL A 438 27.74 -1.54 -7.03
C VAL A 438 26.76 -2.09 -6.00
N ASN A 439 25.51 -2.31 -6.42
CA ASN A 439 24.45 -2.85 -5.58
C ASN A 439 24.43 -4.38 -5.72
N LEU A 440 24.74 -5.12 -4.65
CA LEU A 440 24.39 -6.54 -4.63
C LEU A 440 22.88 -6.68 -4.39
N ASN A 441 22.21 -7.45 -5.25
CA ASN A 441 20.86 -7.90 -4.98
C ASN A 441 20.95 -9.25 -4.28
N GLY A 442 20.38 -9.37 -3.09
CA GLY A 442 20.35 -10.62 -2.34
C GLY A 442 19.28 -11.57 -2.87
N LEU A 443 19.48 -12.87 -2.67
CA LEU A 443 18.42 -13.85 -2.85
C LEU A 443 17.44 -13.76 -1.68
N THR A 444 16.40 -12.95 -1.84
CA THR A 444 15.22 -12.99 -0.97
C THR A 444 14.56 -14.34 -1.14
N THR A 445 14.36 -15.07 -0.04
CA THR A 445 13.86 -16.44 -0.06
C THR A 445 12.36 -16.49 -0.38
N PRO A 446 11.86 -17.61 -0.95
CA PRO A 446 10.42 -17.83 -1.11
C PRO A 446 9.61 -17.63 0.18
N ALA A 447 10.17 -17.96 1.35
CA ALA A 447 9.54 -17.79 2.64
C ALA A 447 9.41 -16.31 3.07
N GLU A 448 10.42 -15.48 2.80
CA GLU A 448 10.35 -14.03 3.03
C GLU A 448 9.34 -13.36 2.07
N VAL A 449 9.28 -13.83 0.83
CA VAL A 449 8.28 -13.37 -0.16
C VAL A 449 6.85 -13.73 0.27
N GLN A 450 6.62 -14.97 0.69
CA GLN A 450 5.34 -15.40 1.27
C GLN A 450 4.96 -14.55 2.48
N LYS A 451 5.90 -14.37 3.42
CA LYS A 451 5.66 -13.60 4.64
C LYS A 451 5.31 -12.14 4.34
N GLY A 452 6.09 -11.43 3.52
CA GLY A 452 5.82 -10.02 3.23
C GLY A 452 4.54 -9.81 2.41
N VAL A 453 4.18 -10.73 1.51
CA VAL A 453 2.86 -10.71 0.84
C VAL A 453 1.74 -10.87 1.87
N ALA A 454 1.86 -11.77 2.85
CA ALA A 454 0.86 -11.94 3.89
C ALA A 454 0.78 -10.71 4.83
N ASP A 455 1.93 -10.25 5.33
CA ASP A 455 2.06 -9.22 6.37
C ASP A 455 1.73 -7.81 5.85
N ASN A 456 2.14 -7.44 4.62
CA ASN A 456 2.09 -6.05 4.16
C ASN A 456 0.90 -5.71 3.25
N THR A 457 0.09 -6.70 2.85
CA THR A 457 -1.15 -6.51 2.08
C THR A 457 -2.39 -6.50 2.98
N LYS A 458 -3.42 -5.77 2.56
CA LYS A 458 -4.74 -5.70 3.19
C LYS A 458 -5.59 -6.90 2.80
N ASP A 459 -6.53 -7.25 3.68
CA ASP A 459 -7.49 -8.35 3.46
C ASP A 459 -8.81 -7.82 2.82
N THR A 460 -9.01 -6.51 2.85
CA THR A 460 -10.09 -5.81 2.13
C THR A 460 -9.62 -4.41 1.70
N VAL A 461 -10.02 -3.98 0.51
CA VAL A 461 -9.66 -2.69 -0.10
C VAL A 461 -10.93 -1.97 -0.55
N ASP A 462 -11.23 -0.82 0.04
CA ASP A 462 -12.24 0.10 -0.48
C ASP A 462 -11.58 1.09 -1.46
N VAL A 463 -11.99 1.06 -2.73
CA VAL A 463 -11.46 1.94 -3.78
C VAL A 463 -12.36 3.16 -3.93
N PRO A 464 -11.86 4.40 -3.76
CA PRO A 464 -12.64 5.62 -3.97
C PRO A 464 -13.20 5.72 -5.40
N ALA A 465 -14.48 6.07 -5.54
CA ALA A 465 -15.12 6.17 -6.86
C ALA A 465 -14.46 7.21 -7.77
N THR A 466 -13.91 8.27 -7.19
CA THR A 466 -13.13 9.30 -7.90
C THR A 466 -11.86 8.76 -8.56
N TYR A 467 -11.28 7.66 -8.07
CA TYR A 467 -10.10 7.04 -8.70
C TYR A 467 -10.53 6.25 -9.94
N LEU A 468 -11.60 5.45 -9.86
CA LEU A 468 -12.14 4.71 -11.00
C LEU A 468 -12.73 5.65 -12.08
N ASP A 469 -13.36 6.75 -11.67
CA ASP A 469 -13.87 7.79 -12.56
C ASP A 469 -12.77 8.47 -13.36
N LYS A 470 -11.74 9.00 -12.67
CA LYS A 470 -10.63 9.72 -13.32
C LYS A 470 -9.64 8.81 -14.05
N ALA A 471 -9.56 7.53 -13.69
CA ALA A 471 -8.69 6.55 -14.35
C ALA A 471 -8.94 6.55 -15.87
N ASN A 472 -7.87 6.74 -16.63
CA ASN A 472 -7.91 6.91 -18.08
C ASN A 472 -7.15 5.78 -18.79
N PHE A 473 -7.35 5.68 -20.11
CA PHE A 473 -6.55 4.81 -20.97
C PHE A 473 -5.99 5.60 -22.17
N PRO A 474 -4.69 5.53 -22.48
CA PRO A 474 -3.65 4.82 -21.73
C PRO A 474 -3.41 5.42 -20.34
N GLY A 475 -3.21 4.55 -19.34
CA GLY A 475 -3.05 4.91 -17.93
C GLY A 475 -2.83 3.66 -17.07
N PRO A 476 -2.34 3.80 -15.82
CA PRO A 476 -1.80 2.69 -15.03
C PRO A 476 -2.84 1.90 -14.22
N PHE A 477 -4.10 2.36 -14.12
CA PHE A 477 -5.07 1.86 -13.13
C PHE A 477 -5.26 0.33 -13.15
N THR A 478 -5.28 -0.28 -14.34
CA THR A 478 -5.47 -1.73 -14.55
C THR A 478 -4.17 -2.52 -14.72
N ALA A 479 -3.00 -1.89 -14.55
CA ALA A 479 -1.71 -2.55 -14.73
C ALA A 479 -1.44 -3.61 -13.63
N GLY A 480 -0.95 -4.79 -14.04
CA GLY A 480 -0.74 -5.93 -13.14
C GLY A 480 -2.03 -6.57 -12.59
N VAL A 481 -3.21 -6.15 -13.07
CA VAL A 481 -4.49 -6.82 -12.81
C VAL A 481 -4.81 -7.70 -14.02
N ASN A 482 -5.00 -9.00 -13.78
CA ASN A 482 -5.04 -10.06 -14.82
C ASN A 482 -3.82 -10.05 -15.76
N GLN A 483 -2.70 -9.48 -15.32
CA GLN A 483 -1.47 -9.31 -16.10
C GLN A 483 -0.28 -9.65 -15.21
N VAL A 484 0.65 -10.45 -15.73
CA VAL A 484 1.89 -10.81 -15.03
C VAL A 484 2.96 -9.76 -15.33
N ILE A 485 3.43 -9.01 -14.33
CA ILE A 485 4.47 -7.98 -14.50
C ILE A 485 5.61 -8.16 -13.48
N PRO A 486 6.84 -7.65 -13.74
CA PRO A 486 7.96 -7.76 -12.79
C PRO A 486 7.63 -7.12 -11.44
N TYR A 487 8.12 -7.72 -10.35
CA TYR A 487 7.75 -7.33 -8.98
C TYR A 487 8.19 -5.90 -8.64
N GLU A 488 9.28 -5.40 -9.24
CA GLU A 488 9.75 -4.01 -9.12
C GLU A 488 8.75 -2.96 -9.63
N PHE A 489 7.70 -3.36 -10.37
CA PHE A 489 6.60 -2.48 -10.79
C PHE A 489 5.31 -2.67 -9.97
N PHE A 490 5.32 -3.46 -8.89
CA PHE A 490 4.17 -3.61 -7.99
C PHE A 490 3.80 -2.25 -7.36
N ALA A 491 2.49 -1.93 -7.33
CA ALA A 491 1.97 -0.73 -6.69
C ALA A 491 2.61 0.59 -7.16
N GLY A 492 2.97 0.68 -8.44
CA GLY A 492 3.30 1.93 -9.10
C GLY A 492 2.18 2.98 -9.00
N ASP A 493 2.53 4.22 -9.29
CA ASP A 493 1.63 5.37 -9.13
C ASP A 493 0.33 5.22 -9.93
N GLY A 494 -0.82 5.45 -9.26
CA GLY A 494 -2.14 5.34 -9.87
C GLY A 494 -2.64 3.91 -10.20
N MET A 495 -1.90 2.86 -9.86
CA MET A 495 -2.32 1.47 -10.08
C MET A 495 -3.32 1.00 -9.01
N LEU A 496 -4.37 0.26 -9.37
CA LEU A 496 -5.29 -0.38 -8.42
C LEU A 496 -4.54 -1.25 -7.40
N THR A 497 -3.47 -1.94 -7.85
CA THR A 497 -2.63 -2.79 -6.99
C THR A 497 -1.87 -2.03 -5.90
N ARG A 498 -1.75 -0.69 -6.00
CA ARG A 498 -1.19 0.16 -4.94
C ARG A 498 -2.09 0.21 -3.72
N LEU A 499 -3.41 0.19 -3.90
CA LEU A 499 -4.40 0.29 -2.82
C LEU A 499 -4.49 -0.99 -1.96
N ILE A 500 -3.94 -2.10 -2.48
CA ILE A 500 -3.87 -3.42 -1.82
C ILE A 500 -2.90 -3.42 -0.63
N LEU A 501 -1.99 -2.45 -0.52
CA LEU A 501 -0.96 -2.43 0.51
C LEU A 501 -1.39 -1.65 1.76
N LYS A 502 -0.96 -2.13 2.93
CA LYS A 502 -1.04 -1.38 4.20
C LYS A 502 -0.20 -0.10 4.17
N ALA A 503 0.87 -0.08 3.38
CA ALA A 503 1.68 1.12 3.14
C ALA A 503 0.94 2.22 2.33
N SER A 504 -0.14 1.90 1.60
CA SER A 504 -0.81 2.87 0.72
C SER A 504 -1.49 4.00 1.49
N ASP A 505 -1.89 3.77 2.74
CA ASP A 505 -2.70 4.69 3.54
C ASP A 505 -1.95 5.96 3.97
N LYS A 506 -0.64 6.00 3.75
CA LYS A 506 0.24 7.17 3.95
C LYS A 506 0.98 7.58 2.67
N ALA A 507 0.72 6.90 1.55
CA ALA A 507 1.45 7.12 0.32
C ALA A 507 0.74 8.14 -0.59
N PRO A 508 1.48 8.95 -1.36
CA PRO A 508 0.89 9.79 -2.39
C PRO A 508 0.26 8.94 -3.51
N TRP A 509 -0.78 9.50 -4.12
CA TRP A 509 -1.56 8.92 -5.22
C TRP A 509 -1.66 9.90 -6.38
N SER A 510 -1.64 9.40 -7.61
CA SER A 510 -1.96 10.14 -8.82
C SER A 510 -3.04 9.41 -9.62
N ASP A 511 -4.11 10.12 -9.98
CA ASP A 511 -5.28 9.55 -10.67
C ASP A 511 -4.97 8.92 -12.05
N ASN A 512 -3.79 9.18 -12.59
CA ASN A 512 -3.30 8.62 -13.86
C ASN A 512 -1.77 8.33 -13.86
N GLY A 513 -1.13 8.25 -12.69
CA GLY A 513 0.31 8.01 -12.54
C GLY A 513 1.24 9.14 -13.03
N SER A 514 0.70 10.32 -13.38
CA SER A 514 1.49 11.43 -13.90
C SER A 514 2.45 12.07 -12.89
N ALA A 515 2.20 11.91 -11.58
CA ALA A 515 3.12 12.38 -10.53
C ALA A 515 4.38 11.50 -10.40
N LYS A 516 4.37 10.28 -10.97
CA LYS A 516 5.48 9.32 -10.96
C LYS A 516 5.97 8.98 -9.55
N ASN A 517 5.04 8.86 -8.60
CA ASN A 517 5.37 8.39 -7.26
C ASN A 517 6.07 7.01 -7.32
N PRO A 518 7.04 6.72 -6.43
CA PRO A 518 7.74 5.45 -6.43
C PRO A 518 6.79 4.27 -6.20
N ALA A 519 7.13 3.13 -6.80
CA ALA A 519 6.50 1.84 -6.55
C ALA A 519 6.61 1.43 -5.08
N LEU A 520 5.65 0.66 -4.59
CA LEU A 520 5.61 0.17 -3.20
C LEU A 520 5.67 -1.36 -3.22
N PRO A 521 6.85 -2.00 -3.19
CA PRO A 521 6.91 -3.45 -3.17
C PRO A 521 6.37 -3.99 -1.82
N PRO A 522 5.58 -5.09 -1.79
CA PRO A 522 5.18 -5.76 -0.55
C PRO A 522 6.35 -6.31 0.27
N VAL A 523 7.54 -6.42 -0.32
CA VAL A 523 8.81 -6.88 0.27
C VAL A 523 9.92 -5.95 -0.20
N GLU A 524 10.60 -5.28 0.74
CA GLU A 524 11.73 -4.41 0.42
C GLU A 524 12.99 -5.19 -0.03
N LYS A 525 13.91 -4.51 -0.73
CA LYS A 525 15.24 -5.03 -1.13
C LYS A 525 15.20 -6.31 -1.98
N LEU A 526 14.08 -6.56 -2.64
CA LEU A 526 13.91 -7.63 -3.62
C LEU A 526 14.77 -7.39 -4.86
N GLY A 527 15.51 -8.42 -5.29
CA GLY A 527 16.31 -8.34 -6.51
C GLY A 527 15.44 -8.21 -7.77
N LYS A 528 15.79 -7.25 -8.62
CA LYS A 528 15.08 -6.96 -9.89
C LYS A 528 14.98 -8.22 -10.75
N GLY A 529 13.79 -8.48 -11.30
CA GLY A 529 13.54 -9.63 -12.17
C GLY A 529 13.69 -11.03 -11.53
N LEU A 530 13.82 -11.16 -10.20
CA LEU A 530 13.82 -12.46 -9.51
C LEU A 530 12.41 -13.04 -9.33
N TYR A 531 11.41 -12.17 -9.25
CA TYR A 531 10.01 -12.52 -9.04
C TYR A 531 9.10 -11.64 -9.89
N PHE A 532 7.91 -12.14 -10.19
CA PHE A 532 6.87 -11.50 -10.97
C PHE A 532 5.54 -11.60 -10.19
N TYR A 533 4.60 -10.70 -10.44
CA TYR A 533 3.30 -10.75 -9.79
C TYR A 533 2.14 -10.62 -10.77
N GLU A 534 0.97 -11.08 -10.31
CA GLU A 534 -0.33 -10.90 -10.93
C GLU A 534 -1.36 -10.66 -9.82
N VAL A 535 -2.35 -9.80 -10.04
CA VAL A 535 -3.58 -9.75 -9.24
C VAL A 535 -4.73 -10.22 -10.11
N ASP A 536 -5.17 -11.45 -9.90
CA ASP A 536 -6.34 -12.03 -10.57
C ASP A 536 -7.60 -11.43 -9.94
N LEU A 537 -8.50 -10.87 -10.76
CA LEU A 537 -9.72 -10.20 -10.29
C LEU A 537 -10.95 -10.99 -10.76
N ALA A 538 -11.55 -11.77 -9.86
CA ALA A 538 -12.54 -12.77 -10.20
C ALA A 538 -13.78 -12.18 -10.90
N GLY A 539 -14.25 -12.87 -11.94
CA GLY A 539 -15.42 -12.45 -12.73
C GLY A 539 -15.11 -11.53 -13.92
N THR A 540 -13.91 -10.94 -13.99
CA THR A 540 -13.48 -10.05 -15.10
C THR A 540 -13.18 -10.76 -16.43
N GLN A 541 -13.28 -12.09 -16.48
CA GLN A 541 -12.97 -12.94 -17.65
C GLN A 541 -11.52 -12.79 -18.16
N GLY A 542 -10.57 -12.42 -17.30
CA GLY A 542 -9.16 -12.24 -17.68
C GLY A 542 -8.89 -11.03 -18.58
N LYS A 543 -9.83 -10.08 -18.67
CA LYS A 543 -9.64 -8.81 -19.40
C LYS A 543 -8.51 -7.99 -18.79
N SER A 544 -7.73 -7.31 -19.62
CA SER A 544 -6.65 -6.40 -19.24
C SER A 544 -6.93 -4.95 -19.67
N ASP A 545 -6.07 -4.02 -19.26
CA ASP A 545 -5.91 -2.70 -19.88
C ASP A 545 -7.22 -1.90 -20.00
N LYS A 546 -7.55 -1.41 -21.21
CA LYS A 546 -8.79 -0.69 -21.50
C LYS A 546 -10.03 -1.58 -21.34
N ASP A 547 -9.94 -2.83 -21.78
CA ASP A 547 -11.04 -3.79 -21.80
C ASP A 547 -11.52 -4.15 -20.38
N LEU A 548 -10.59 -4.10 -19.41
CA LEU A 548 -10.87 -4.18 -17.98
C LEU A 548 -11.39 -2.84 -17.45
N LEU A 549 -10.74 -1.71 -17.76
CA LEU A 549 -11.14 -0.40 -17.24
C LEU A 549 -12.59 -0.05 -17.64
N ASP A 550 -12.97 -0.30 -18.89
CA ASP A 550 -14.34 -0.12 -19.39
C ASP A 550 -15.34 -0.99 -18.62
N LEU A 551 -14.99 -2.26 -18.35
CA LEU A 551 -15.85 -3.18 -17.59
C LEU A 551 -16.02 -2.72 -16.13
N LEU A 552 -14.94 -2.30 -15.47
CA LEU A 552 -15.01 -1.82 -14.08
C LEU A 552 -15.86 -0.54 -13.98
N LYS A 553 -15.72 0.39 -14.93
CA LYS A 553 -16.58 1.59 -15.02
C LYS A 553 -18.04 1.25 -15.33
N GLN A 554 -18.29 0.28 -16.20
CA GLN A 554 -19.65 -0.18 -16.53
C GLN A 554 -20.36 -0.82 -15.32
N ASN A 555 -19.62 -1.57 -14.49
CA ASN A 555 -20.17 -2.26 -13.33
C ASN A 555 -20.40 -1.34 -12.12
N GLY A 556 -19.65 -0.24 -12.01
CA GLY A 556 -19.86 0.77 -10.96
C GLY A 556 -19.55 0.24 -9.55
N THR A 557 -20.53 0.32 -8.63
CA THR A 557 -20.35 -0.20 -7.26
C THR A 557 -20.44 -1.72 -7.24
N GLN A 558 -19.28 -2.40 -7.20
CA GLN A 558 -19.18 -3.86 -7.12
C GLN A 558 -17.98 -4.31 -6.28
N SER A 559 -18.22 -5.31 -5.42
CA SER A 559 -17.16 -6.08 -4.75
C SER A 559 -16.68 -7.23 -5.63
N TYR A 560 -15.37 -7.41 -5.68
CA TYR A 560 -14.68 -8.48 -6.40
C TYR A 560 -13.79 -9.27 -5.44
N LYS A 561 -13.75 -10.59 -5.55
CA LYS A 561 -12.67 -11.39 -4.97
C LYS A 561 -11.41 -11.19 -5.82
N ALA A 562 -10.27 -10.96 -5.17
CA ALA A 562 -8.99 -10.85 -5.85
C ALA A 562 -7.97 -11.81 -5.23
N THR A 563 -7.10 -12.39 -6.05
CA THR A 563 -6.00 -13.26 -5.62
C THR A 563 -4.69 -12.68 -6.09
N ILE A 564 -3.86 -12.24 -5.15
CA ILE A 564 -2.45 -11.87 -5.41
C ILE A 564 -1.69 -13.17 -5.64
N LYS A 565 -0.99 -13.28 -6.77
CA LYS A 565 -0.09 -14.39 -7.10
C LYS A 565 1.31 -13.82 -7.30
N VAL A 566 2.33 -14.47 -6.73
CA VAL A 566 3.74 -14.15 -6.96
C VAL A 566 4.45 -15.37 -7.50
N TYR A 567 5.11 -15.21 -8.64
CA TYR A 567 5.83 -16.25 -9.36
C TYR A 567 7.33 -16.02 -9.26
N GLY A 568 8.12 -17.10 -9.23
CA GLY A 568 9.57 -17.03 -9.41
C GLY A 568 9.96 -16.71 -10.86
N ALA A 569 11.22 -16.37 -11.08
CA ALA A 569 11.76 -16.10 -12.42
C ALA A 569 12.47 -17.31 -13.05
N LYS A 570 12.39 -17.39 -14.38
CA LYS A 570 13.13 -18.29 -15.24
C LYS A 570 13.48 -17.59 -16.55
N ASP A 571 14.75 -17.64 -16.94
CA ASP A 571 15.28 -17.02 -18.16
C ASP A 571 14.88 -15.53 -18.34
N GLY A 572 14.80 -14.80 -17.22
CA GLY A 572 14.40 -13.38 -17.18
C GLY A 572 12.89 -13.11 -17.34
N LYS A 573 12.04 -14.13 -17.18
CA LYS A 573 10.58 -14.06 -17.31
C LYS A 573 9.89 -14.77 -16.13
N ALA A 574 8.59 -14.55 -15.95
CA ALA A 574 7.80 -15.27 -14.96
C ALA A 574 7.75 -16.77 -15.27
N ASP A 575 8.10 -17.60 -14.30
CA ASP A 575 7.81 -19.04 -14.34
C ASP A 575 6.45 -19.30 -13.70
N LEU A 576 5.42 -19.40 -14.53
CA LEU A 576 4.03 -19.64 -14.10
C LEU A 576 3.84 -21.04 -13.48
N THR A 577 4.84 -21.92 -13.52
CA THR A 577 4.84 -23.20 -12.79
C THR A 577 5.45 -23.09 -11.39
N ASN A 578 6.18 -22.01 -11.10
CA ASN A 578 6.80 -21.72 -9.81
C ASN A 578 6.02 -20.63 -9.06
N LEU A 579 4.81 -20.99 -8.59
CA LEU A 579 4.02 -20.11 -7.71
C LEU A 579 4.65 -20.07 -6.31
N VAL A 580 5.20 -18.91 -5.96
CA VAL A 580 5.96 -18.68 -4.72
C VAL A 580 5.03 -18.27 -3.58
N ALA A 581 4.11 -17.35 -3.82
CA ALA A 581 3.16 -16.88 -2.81
C ALA A 581 1.78 -16.65 -3.42
N THR A 582 0.73 -16.83 -2.61
CA THR A 582 -0.64 -16.50 -2.95
C THR A 582 -1.36 -15.88 -1.75
N LYS A 583 -2.26 -14.91 -1.97
CA LYS A 583 -3.17 -14.38 -0.94
C LYS A 583 -4.44 -13.83 -1.56
N ASP A 584 -5.58 -14.21 -0.99
CA ASP A 584 -6.90 -13.70 -1.36
C ASP A 584 -7.25 -12.43 -0.55
N LEU A 585 -8.04 -11.54 -1.16
CA LEU A 585 -8.64 -10.37 -0.55
C LEU A 585 -9.97 -9.98 -1.22
N ASP A 586 -10.71 -9.06 -0.60
CA ASP A 586 -11.86 -8.38 -1.23
C ASP A 586 -11.47 -7.00 -1.75
N VAL A 587 -11.85 -6.69 -2.99
CA VAL A 587 -11.69 -5.36 -3.62
C VAL A 587 -13.08 -4.78 -3.88
N ASN A 588 -13.45 -3.79 -3.09
CA ASN A 588 -14.70 -3.05 -3.21
C ASN A 588 -14.49 -1.84 -4.12
N LEU A 589 -14.91 -1.92 -5.37
CA LEU A 589 -15.03 -0.73 -6.21
C LEU A 589 -16.29 0.02 -5.82
N ASN A 590 -16.14 1.28 -5.42
CA ASN A 590 -17.26 2.19 -5.28
C ASN A 590 -17.50 2.85 -6.64
N GLY A 591 -18.73 2.82 -7.15
CA GLY A 591 -19.12 3.57 -8.33
C GLY A 591 -19.55 4.99 -7.98
N LEU A 592 -19.56 5.88 -8.98
CA LEU A 592 -20.31 7.12 -8.88
C LEU A 592 -21.80 6.82 -9.08
N THR A 593 -22.52 6.59 -7.98
CA THR A 593 -23.97 6.85 -7.94
C THR A 593 -24.20 8.29 -8.35
N THR A 594 -25.06 8.54 -9.33
CA THR A 594 -25.25 9.88 -9.87
C THR A 594 -26.05 10.79 -8.93
N PRO A 595 -25.89 12.13 -9.01
CA PRO A 595 -26.74 13.09 -8.31
C PRO A 595 -28.24 12.84 -8.53
N ALA A 596 -28.64 12.37 -9.72
CA ALA A 596 -30.04 12.06 -10.04
C ALA A 596 -30.56 10.81 -9.31
N GLU A 597 -29.74 9.77 -9.14
CA GLU A 597 -30.08 8.59 -8.34
C GLU A 597 -30.17 8.93 -6.85
N VAL A 598 -29.29 9.81 -6.36
CA VAL A 598 -29.34 10.32 -4.98
C VAL A 598 -30.61 11.14 -4.74
N GLN A 599 -30.93 12.08 -5.63
CA GLN A 599 -32.19 12.85 -5.60
C GLN A 599 -33.40 11.91 -5.58
N LYS A 600 -33.43 10.93 -6.49
CA LYS A 600 -34.54 9.99 -6.59
C LYS A 600 -34.70 9.14 -5.33
N GLY A 601 -33.64 8.52 -4.81
CA GLY A 601 -33.74 7.67 -3.62
C GLY A 601 -34.11 8.45 -2.36
N VAL A 602 -33.61 9.68 -2.20
CA VAL A 602 -34.05 10.59 -1.11
C VAL A 602 -35.54 10.93 -1.24
N ALA A 603 -36.04 11.18 -2.45
CA ALA A 603 -37.46 11.44 -2.67
C ALA A 603 -38.35 10.21 -2.43
N ASP A 604 -37.96 9.05 -3.00
CA ASP A 604 -38.73 7.81 -3.03
C ASP A 604 -38.76 7.09 -1.66
N ASN A 605 -37.65 7.07 -0.92
CA ASN A 605 -37.50 6.25 0.30
C ASN A 605 -37.75 7.00 1.63
N THR A 606 -37.88 8.33 1.59
CA THR A 606 -38.23 9.19 2.73
C THR A 606 -39.75 9.32 2.90
N LYS A 607 -40.25 9.27 4.13
CA LYS A 607 -41.66 9.55 4.49
C LYS A 607 -41.96 11.05 4.43
N ASP A 608 -43.18 11.41 4.06
CA ASP A 608 -43.63 12.81 4.00
C ASP A 608 -44.11 13.31 5.38
N THR A 609 -44.39 12.39 6.32
CA THR A 609 -44.65 12.66 7.73
C THR A 609 -44.14 11.50 8.57
N VAL A 610 -43.62 11.77 9.77
CA VAL A 610 -43.23 10.76 10.76
C VAL A 610 -43.81 11.07 12.13
N ASP A 611 -44.52 10.10 12.70
CA ASP A 611 -44.98 10.14 14.09
C ASP A 611 -43.96 9.42 14.99
N VAL A 612 -43.35 10.16 15.90
CA VAL A 612 -42.35 9.64 16.84
C VAL A 612 -43.07 9.19 18.13
N PRO A 613 -42.91 7.93 18.56
CA PRO A 613 -43.47 7.44 19.82
C PRO A 613 -42.91 8.19 21.03
N ALA A 614 -43.79 8.54 21.98
CA ALA A 614 -43.40 9.27 23.20
C ALA A 614 -42.35 8.55 24.05
N SER A 615 -42.39 7.21 24.06
CA SER A 615 -41.41 6.36 24.72
C SER A 615 -39.99 6.47 24.13
N TYR A 616 -39.84 6.88 22.86
CA TYR A 616 -38.52 7.04 22.25
C TYR A 616 -37.87 8.36 22.69
N LEU A 617 -38.64 9.46 22.68
CA LEU A 617 -38.17 10.77 23.16
C LEU A 617 -37.90 10.76 24.68
N ASP A 618 -38.74 10.08 25.46
CA ASP A 618 -38.55 9.92 26.90
C ASP A 618 -37.23 9.21 27.24
N LYS A 619 -37.01 8.02 26.67
CA LYS A 619 -35.83 7.19 26.95
C LYS A 619 -34.55 7.65 26.26
N ALA A 620 -34.65 8.52 25.25
CA ALA A 620 -33.49 9.12 24.60
C ALA A 620 -32.63 9.85 25.64
N ASN A 621 -31.36 9.49 25.75
CA ASN A 621 -30.43 10.04 26.74
C ASN A 621 -29.22 10.66 26.05
N PHE A 622 -28.55 11.59 26.74
CA PHE A 622 -27.27 12.15 26.30
C PHE A 622 -26.15 11.73 27.28
N PRO A 623 -24.99 11.23 26.78
CA PRO A 623 -24.66 10.97 25.38
C PRO A 623 -25.47 9.81 24.79
N GLY A 624 -25.91 9.96 23.53
CA GLY A 624 -26.73 8.99 22.81
C GLY A 624 -27.11 9.49 21.41
N PRO A 625 -27.65 8.61 20.54
CA PRO A 625 -27.74 8.86 19.10
C PRO A 625 -28.98 9.64 18.64
N PHE A 626 -29.98 9.88 19.51
CA PHE A 626 -31.31 10.35 19.10
C PHE A 626 -31.29 11.62 18.23
N THR A 627 -30.42 12.58 18.55
CA THR A 627 -30.26 13.86 17.86
C THR A 627 -29.14 13.88 16.80
N ALA A 628 -28.42 12.77 16.60
CA ALA A 628 -27.27 12.74 15.69
C ALA A 628 -27.72 12.93 14.23
N GLY A 629 -27.03 13.80 13.49
CA GLY A 629 -27.41 14.19 12.12
C GLY A 629 -28.59 15.18 12.02
N VAL A 630 -29.19 15.57 13.15
CA VAL A 630 -30.18 16.65 13.21
C VAL A 630 -29.46 17.96 13.54
N ASN A 631 -29.65 18.98 12.70
CA ASN A 631 -28.89 20.23 12.66
C ASN A 631 -27.35 20.01 12.60
N GLN A 632 -26.93 18.86 12.05
CA GLN A 632 -25.53 18.43 11.98
C GLN A 632 -25.27 17.76 10.64
N VAL A 633 -24.20 18.19 9.96
CA VAL A 633 -23.75 17.56 8.71
C VAL A 633 -22.86 16.35 9.04
N ILE A 634 -23.33 15.14 8.70
CA ILE A 634 -22.60 13.88 8.93
C ILE A 634 -22.35 13.12 7.61
N PRO A 635 -21.33 12.25 7.51
CA PRO A 635 -21.15 11.38 6.34
C PRO A 635 -22.36 10.47 6.14
N TYR A 636 -22.76 10.25 4.88
CA TYR A 636 -23.99 9.55 4.54
C TYR A 636 -24.04 8.11 5.07
N GLU A 637 -22.89 7.43 5.17
CA GLU A 637 -22.75 6.08 5.75
C GLU A 637 -23.17 5.96 7.22
N PHE A 638 -23.30 7.06 7.97
CA PHE A 638 -23.77 7.08 9.36
C PHE A 638 -25.24 7.52 9.50
N PHE A 639 -25.91 7.89 8.42
CA PHE A 639 -27.31 8.31 8.46
C PHE A 639 -28.24 7.16 8.87
N ALA A 640 -29.28 7.48 9.67
CA ALA A 640 -30.33 6.52 10.06
C ALA A 640 -29.80 5.24 10.74
N GLY A 641 -28.69 5.36 11.46
CA GLY A 641 -28.20 4.39 12.44
C GLY A 641 -29.16 4.16 13.60
N ASP A 642 -28.80 3.21 14.47
CA ASP A 642 -29.67 2.74 15.55
C ASP A 642 -30.01 3.84 16.59
N GLY A 643 -31.28 3.92 16.99
CA GLY A 643 -31.78 4.90 17.95
C GLY A 643 -31.79 6.37 17.51
N MET A 644 -31.41 6.69 16.27
CA MET A 644 -31.44 8.06 15.73
C MET A 644 -32.86 8.46 15.29
N LEU A 645 -33.31 9.68 15.60
CA LEU A 645 -34.56 10.25 15.06
C LEU A 645 -34.60 10.17 13.53
N THR A 646 -33.44 10.37 12.90
CA THR A 646 -33.23 10.32 11.45
C THR A 646 -33.57 8.96 10.83
N ARG A 647 -33.56 7.87 11.61
CA ARG A 647 -33.96 6.53 11.17
C ARG A 647 -35.46 6.45 10.88
N LEU A 648 -36.28 7.06 11.73
CA LEU A 648 -37.75 6.98 11.68
C LEU A 648 -38.33 7.68 10.44
N ILE A 649 -37.59 8.66 9.90
CA ILE A 649 -37.90 9.44 8.70
C ILE A 649 -37.98 8.57 7.42
N LEU A 650 -37.35 7.39 7.41
CA LEU A 650 -37.34 6.50 6.24
C LEU A 650 -38.50 5.51 6.23
N LYS A 651 -39.03 5.20 5.04
CA LYS A 651 -40.03 4.14 4.80
C LYS A 651 -39.53 2.74 5.20
N ALA A 652 -38.21 2.52 5.15
CA ALA A 652 -37.60 1.27 5.60
C ALA A 652 -37.71 1.04 7.13
N SER A 653 -37.92 2.10 7.93
CA SER A 653 -37.96 1.98 9.40
C SER A 653 -39.16 1.20 9.92
N ASP A 654 -40.26 1.13 9.17
CA ASP A 654 -41.51 0.48 9.58
C ASP A 654 -41.38 -1.05 9.79
N LYS A 655 -40.26 -1.64 9.36
CA LYS A 655 -39.91 -3.05 9.55
C LYS A 655 -38.54 -3.24 10.22
N ALA A 656 -37.86 -2.15 10.58
CA ALA A 656 -36.50 -2.21 11.10
C ALA A 656 -36.49 -2.31 12.63
N PRO A 657 -35.51 -3.03 13.22
CA PRO A 657 -35.30 -2.97 14.66
C PRO A 657 -34.88 -1.57 15.11
N TRP A 658 -35.24 -1.25 16.34
CA TRP A 658 -34.99 0.01 17.04
C TRP A 658 -34.40 -0.30 18.42
N SER A 659 -33.49 0.56 18.91
CA SER A 659 -33.15 0.62 20.32
C SER A 659 -33.16 2.06 20.84
N ASP A 660 -33.63 2.26 22.07
CA ASP A 660 -33.94 3.58 22.63
C ASP A 660 -32.70 4.47 22.88
N ASN A 661 -31.49 3.91 22.73
CA ASN A 661 -30.21 4.58 22.94
C ASN A 661 -29.08 4.08 22.01
N GLY A 662 -29.40 3.34 20.93
CA GLY A 662 -28.41 2.77 20.00
C GLY A 662 -27.60 1.58 20.52
N SER A 663 -27.86 1.09 21.74
CA SER A 663 -27.09 0.02 22.36
C SER A 663 -27.17 -1.34 21.65
N ALA A 664 -28.25 -1.59 20.88
CA ALA A 664 -28.38 -2.81 20.08
C ALA A 664 -27.52 -2.82 18.81
N LYS A 665 -26.97 -1.65 18.41
CA LYS A 665 -26.09 -1.48 17.23
C LYS A 665 -26.70 -2.02 15.94
N ASN A 666 -28.02 -1.84 15.76
CA ASN A 666 -28.68 -2.19 14.51
C ASN A 666 -28.03 -1.47 13.32
N PRO A 667 -27.95 -2.11 12.13
CA PRO A 667 -27.34 -1.49 10.95
C PRO A 667 -28.09 -0.21 10.53
N ALA A 668 -27.34 0.74 9.98
CA ALA A 668 -27.87 1.96 9.37
C ALA A 668 -28.78 1.66 8.17
N LEU A 669 -29.75 2.54 7.91
CA LEU A 669 -30.68 2.44 6.80
C LEU A 669 -30.38 3.56 5.78
N PRO A 670 -29.62 3.32 4.71
CA PRO A 670 -29.40 4.36 3.70
C PRO A 670 -30.64 4.56 2.80
N PRO A 671 -31.07 5.80 2.47
CA PRO A 671 -32.14 6.05 1.51
C PRO A 671 -31.77 5.69 0.06
N VAL A 672 -30.49 5.43 -0.21
CA VAL A 672 -29.95 4.95 -1.50
C VAL A 672 -28.95 3.84 -1.20
N GLU A 673 -29.23 2.62 -1.65
CA GLU A 673 -28.30 1.50 -1.51
C GLU A 673 -27.04 1.68 -2.38
N LYS A 674 -25.92 1.04 -1.98
CA LYS A 674 -24.66 0.95 -2.77
C LYS A 674 -24.00 2.30 -3.09
N LEU A 675 -24.28 3.32 -2.29
CA LEU A 675 -23.54 4.58 -2.24
C LEU A 675 -22.09 4.34 -1.79
N GLY A 676 -21.14 4.99 -2.47
CA GLY A 676 -19.74 4.98 -2.05
C GLY A 676 -19.51 5.82 -0.79
N LYS A 677 -18.74 5.27 0.16
CA LYS A 677 -18.38 5.94 1.43
C LYS A 677 -17.75 7.30 1.19
N GLY A 678 -18.13 8.31 1.97
CA GLY A 678 -17.55 9.65 1.90
C GLY A 678 -17.77 10.42 0.59
N LEU A 679 -18.60 9.93 -0.35
CA LEU A 679 -18.96 10.67 -1.57
C LEU A 679 -20.05 11.73 -1.33
N TYR A 680 -20.87 11.52 -0.30
CA TYR A 680 -21.98 12.40 0.06
C TYR A 680 -22.07 12.57 1.58
N PHE A 681 -22.63 13.71 1.98
CA PHE A 681 -22.89 14.09 3.36
C PHE A 681 -24.36 14.49 3.49
N TYR A 682 -24.89 14.45 4.70
CA TYR A 682 -26.32 14.59 4.96
C TYR A 682 -26.57 15.46 6.21
N GLU A 683 -27.72 16.13 6.24
CA GLU A 683 -28.26 16.91 7.37
C GLU A 683 -29.80 16.78 7.40
N VAL A 684 -30.43 16.71 8.58
CA VAL A 684 -31.84 17.16 8.76
C VAL A 684 -31.83 18.48 9.49
N ASP A 685 -32.26 19.53 8.80
CA ASP A 685 -32.62 20.79 9.40
C ASP A 685 -33.98 20.63 10.07
N LEU A 686 -34.07 20.92 11.38
CA LEU A 686 -35.32 20.82 12.14
C LEU A 686 -35.77 22.23 12.54
N ALA A 687 -36.75 22.77 11.81
CA ALA A 687 -37.12 24.18 11.87
C ALA A 687 -37.58 24.60 13.28
N GLY A 688 -37.33 25.86 13.64
CA GLY A 688 -37.70 26.42 14.95
C GLY A 688 -36.73 26.11 16.10
N THR A 689 -35.89 25.07 15.98
CA THR A 689 -34.90 24.67 17.02
C THR A 689 -33.75 25.66 17.25
N GLN A 690 -33.61 26.67 16.37
CA GLN A 690 -32.49 27.63 16.34
C GLN A 690 -31.12 26.96 16.09
N GLY A 691 -31.09 25.85 15.33
CA GLY A 691 -29.83 25.17 14.95
C GLY A 691 -29.14 24.43 16.10
N LYS A 692 -29.80 24.25 17.25
CA LYS A 692 -29.27 23.45 18.37
C LYS A 692 -28.98 22.02 17.92
N SER A 693 -27.88 21.46 18.40
CA SER A 693 -27.53 20.04 18.23
C SER A 693 -27.54 19.30 19.57
N ASP A 694 -27.34 17.98 19.51
CA ASP A 694 -26.91 17.16 20.64
C ASP A 694 -27.74 17.34 21.92
N LYS A 695 -27.11 17.59 23.07
CA LYS A 695 -27.81 17.72 24.34
C LYS A 695 -28.80 18.88 24.34
N GLU A 696 -28.43 20.05 23.80
CA GLU A 696 -29.32 21.22 23.79
C GLU A 696 -30.57 20.99 22.94
N LEU A 697 -30.42 20.25 21.83
CA LEU A 697 -31.55 19.83 21.03
C LEU A 697 -32.41 18.82 21.81
N LEU A 698 -31.81 17.78 22.40
CA LEU A 698 -32.56 16.78 23.16
C LEU A 698 -33.34 17.41 24.33
N ASP A 699 -32.72 18.31 25.09
CA ASP A 699 -33.35 19.05 26.17
C ASP A 699 -34.55 19.87 25.65
N LEU A 700 -34.39 20.60 24.53
CA LEU A 700 -35.46 21.37 23.89
C LEU A 700 -36.62 20.49 23.41
N LEU A 701 -36.32 19.34 22.77
CA LEU A 701 -37.36 18.42 22.29
C LEU A 701 -38.15 17.83 23.47
N LYS A 702 -37.47 17.45 24.57
CA LYS A 702 -38.15 17.00 25.80
C LYS A 702 -38.96 18.11 26.48
N GLN A 703 -38.46 19.34 26.48
CA GLN A 703 -39.18 20.50 27.03
C GLN A 703 -40.45 20.84 26.25
N ASN A 704 -40.43 20.74 24.92
CA ASN A 704 -41.58 21.03 24.07
C ASN A 704 -42.63 19.90 24.07
N GLY A 705 -42.23 18.67 24.37
CA GLY A 705 -43.15 17.53 24.52
C GLY A 705 -43.91 17.20 23.24
N THR A 706 -45.23 17.36 23.25
CA THR A 706 -46.08 17.13 22.07
C THR A 706 -45.99 18.30 21.11
N HIS A 707 -45.20 18.16 20.05
CA HIS A 707 -44.94 19.25 19.09
C HIS A 707 -44.69 18.71 17.67
N SER A 708 -45.12 19.46 16.66
CA SER A 708 -44.89 19.14 15.24
C SER A 708 -43.88 20.11 14.66
N TYR A 709 -42.83 19.58 14.02
CA TYR A 709 -41.74 20.33 13.44
C TYR A 709 -41.69 20.12 11.93
N LYS A 710 -41.51 21.20 11.16
CA LYS A 710 -41.07 21.08 9.76
C LYS A 710 -39.60 20.66 9.74
N ALA A 711 -39.27 19.68 8.91
CA ALA A 711 -37.90 19.21 8.75
C ALA A 711 -37.52 19.12 7.27
N THR A 712 -36.28 19.45 6.95
CA THR A 712 -35.74 19.37 5.58
C THR A 712 -34.49 18.48 5.58
N ILE A 713 -34.56 17.34 4.90
CA ILE A 713 -33.38 16.55 4.54
C ILE A 713 -32.59 17.34 3.50
N LYS A 714 -31.30 17.53 3.74
CA LYS A 714 -30.33 18.05 2.78
C LYS A 714 -29.26 17.00 2.53
N VAL A 715 -28.88 16.78 1.28
CA VAL A 715 -27.74 15.91 0.91
C VAL A 715 -26.76 16.72 0.08
N TYR A 716 -25.50 16.70 0.50
CA TYR A 716 -24.39 17.44 -0.09
C TYR A 716 -23.42 16.49 -0.77
N GLY A 717 -22.78 16.94 -1.86
CA GLY A 717 -21.63 16.24 -2.42
C GLY A 717 -20.38 16.40 -1.55
N ALA A 718 -19.37 15.55 -1.78
CA ALA A 718 -18.08 15.65 -1.10
C ALA A 718 -17.05 16.48 -1.86
N LYS A 719 -16.17 17.14 -1.10
CA LYS A 719 -14.96 17.83 -1.57
C LYS A 719 -13.86 17.65 -0.53
N ASP A 720 -12.68 17.21 -0.98
CA ASP A 720 -11.49 16.99 -0.13
C ASP A 720 -11.78 16.14 1.13
N GLY A 721 -12.67 15.15 1.00
CA GLY A 721 -13.09 14.26 2.09
C GLY A 721 -14.07 14.86 3.11
N LYS A 722 -14.67 16.02 2.80
CA LYS A 722 -15.63 16.74 3.66
C LYS A 722 -16.88 17.13 2.86
N ALA A 723 -17.94 17.56 3.55
CA ALA A 723 -19.14 18.08 2.91
C ALA A 723 -18.85 19.38 2.13
N ASP A 724 -19.23 19.43 0.86
CA ASP A 724 -19.27 20.67 0.09
C ASP A 724 -20.66 21.29 0.23
N LEU A 725 -20.78 22.24 1.17
CA LEU A 725 -22.04 22.94 1.45
C LEU A 725 -22.53 23.82 0.28
N SER A 726 -21.70 24.06 -0.75
CA SER A 726 -22.12 24.72 -2.00
C SER A 726 -22.70 23.74 -3.03
N ASN A 727 -22.43 22.44 -2.87
CA ASN A 727 -22.90 21.37 -3.75
C ASN A 727 -24.09 20.63 -3.11
N LEU A 728 -25.23 21.32 -2.98
CA LEU A 728 -26.49 20.71 -2.54
C LEU A 728 -27.03 19.80 -3.66
N VAL A 729 -26.98 18.49 -3.43
CA VAL A 729 -27.33 17.45 -4.39
C VAL A 729 -28.82 17.14 -4.35
N ALA A 730 -29.40 16.98 -3.16
CA ALA A 730 -30.81 16.65 -2.99
C ALA A 730 -31.39 17.38 -1.78
N THR A 731 -32.70 17.65 -1.83
CA THR A 731 -33.48 18.18 -0.71
C THR A 731 -34.85 17.51 -0.66
N LYS A 732 -35.41 17.30 0.54
CA LYS A 732 -36.81 16.90 0.73
C LYS A 732 -37.33 17.38 2.09
N ASP A 733 -38.49 18.04 2.05
CA ASP A 733 -39.23 18.45 3.23
C ASP A 733 -40.15 17.32 3.75
N LEU A 734 -40.39 17.30 5.06
CA LEU A 734 -41.36 16.46 5.75
C LEU A 734 -41.86 17.09 7.05
N ASP A 735 -42.89 16.49 7.65
CA ASP A 735 -43.35 16.80 9.02
C ASP A 735 -42.86 15.76 10.04
N VAL A 736 -42.33 16.23 11.17
CA VAL A 736 -41.86 15.41 12.30
C VAL A 736 -42.75 15.70 13.51
N ASN A 737 -43.67 14.78 13.80
CA ASN A 737 -44.57 14.86 14.94
C ASN A 737 -43.94 14.15 16.14
N LEU A 738 -43.44 14.93 17.11
CA LEU A 738 -43.09 14.39 18.42
C LEU A 738 -44.36 14.26 19.25
N ASN A 739 -44.69 13.04 19.65
CA ASN A 739 -45.70 12.81 20.69
C ASN A 739 -44.99 12.92 22.03
N GLY A 740 -45.42 13.83 22.91
CA GLY A 740 -44.91 13.92 24.27
C GLY A 740 -45.53 12.85 25.17
N LEU A 741 -44.88 12.57 26.29
CA LEU A 741 -45.56 11.89 27.40
C LEU A 741 -46.63 12.83 27.96
N THR A 742 -47.87 12.36 28.02
CA THR A 742 -48.99 13.11 28.61
C THR A 742 -48.67 13.42 30.07
N THR A 743 -48.66 14.69 30.43
CA THR A 743 -48.16 15.15 31.73
C THR A 743 -49.14 14.88 32.86
N PRO A 744 -48.68 14.77 34.12
CA PRO A 744 -49.55 14.68 35.29
C PRO A 744 -50.57 15.84 35.39
N ALA A 745 -50.27 17.00 34.80
CA ALA A 745 -51.18 18.14 34.74
C ALA A 745 -52.32 17.93 33.73
N GLU A 746 -52.03 17.41 32.54
CA GLU A 746 -53.03 17.05 31.53
C GLU A 746 -53.91 15.89 32.00
N VAL A 747 -53.33 14.89 32.68
CA VAL A 747 -54.08 13.80 33.32
C VAL A 747 -55.05 14.34 34.38
N ARG A 748 -54.59 15.20 35.30
CA ARG A 748 -55.47 15.89 36.27
C ARG A 748 -56.61 16.64 35.58
N LYS A 749 -56.27 17.44 34.57
CA LYS A 749 -57.26 18.27 33.85
C LYS A 749 -58.30 17.40 33.15
N GLY A 750 -57.90 16.39 32.37
CA GLY A 750 -58.84 15.54 31.65
C GLY A 750 -59.72 14.68 32.56
N VAL A 751 -59.18 14.19 33.69
CA VAL A 751 -60.00 13.51 34.71
C VAL A 751 -61.05 14.47 35.29
N ALA A 752 -60.70 15.72 35.58
CA ALA A 752 -61.66 16.72 36.06
C ALA A 752 -62.71 17.08 34.98
N ASP A 753 -62.24 17.42 33.77
CA ASP A 753 -63.03 17.99 32.69
C ASP A 753 -63.95 16.96 32.00
N ASN A 754 -63.52 15.71 31.81
CA ASN A 754 -64.23 14.72 30.99
C ASN A 754 -65.08 13.70 31.77
N THR A 755 -65.02 13.71 33.10
CA THR A 755 -65.86 12.88 33.97
C THR A 755 -67.05 13.65 34.54
N LYS A 756 -68.14 12.96 34.84
CA LYS A 756 -69.35 13.48 35.49
C LYS A 756 -69.18 13.56 37.00
N ASP A 757 -69.95 14.44 37.62
CA ASP A 757 -69.96 14.65 39.08
C ASP A 757 -71.08 13.81 39.76
N THR A 758 -72.02 13.29 38.97
CA THR A 758 -73.05 12.32 39.38
C THR A 758 -73.38 11.39 38.21
N VAL A 759 -73.64 10.11 38.51
CA VAL A 759 -73.86 9.04 37.53
C VAL A 759 -75.07 8.21 37.95
N ASP A 760 -76.11 8.22 37.12
CA ASP A 760 -77.27 7.36 37.30
C ASP A 760 -77.09 6.06 36.50
N VAL A 761 -77.05 4.93 37.20
CA VAL A 761 -76.90 3.59 36.61
C VAL A 761 -78.29 2.98 36.39
N PRO A 762 -78.67 2.63 35.15
CA PRO A 762 -79.95 1.98 34.87
C PRO A 762 -80.08 0.62 35.57
N ALA A 763 -81.26 0.33 36.11
CA ALA A 763 -81.61 -0.96 36.73
C ALA A 763 -81.18 -2.14 35.83
N THR A 764 -81.57 -2.06 34.55
CA THR A 764 -81.34 -3.08 33.53
C THR A 764 -79.88 -3.36 33.22
N TYR A 765 -78.95 -2.45 33.53
CA TYR A 765 -77.51 -2.70 33.39
C TYR A 765 -76.98 -3.51 34.58
N LEU A 766 -77.42 -3.18 35.80
CA LEU A 766 -77.08 -3.93 37.01
C LEU A 766 -77.72 -5.33 37.00
N ASP A 767 -78.98 -5.46 36.59
CA ASP A 767 -79.70 -6.73 36.53
C ASP A 767 -78.99 -7.74 35.62
N LYS A 768 -78.61 -7.30 34.40
CA LYS A 768 -77.96 -8.12 33.37
C LYS A 768 -76.46 -8.30 33.56
N ALA A 769 -75.80 -7.47 34.37
CA ALA A 769 -74.38 -7.63 34.67
C ALA A 769 -74.13 -9.00 35.30
N ASN A 770 -73.21 -9.78 34.72
CA ASN A 770 -72.91 -11.14 35.13
C ASN A 770 -71.44 -11.28 35.53
N PHE A 771 -71.13 -12.30 36.34
CA PHE A 771 -69.76 -12.71 36.63
C PHE A 771 -69.49 -14.12 36.07
N PRO A 772 -68.37 -14.36 35.36
CA PRO A 772 -67.35 -13.38 34.96
C PRO A 772 -67.88 -12.36 33.93
N GLY A 773 -67.48 -11.10 34.08
CA GLY A 773 -67.91 -9.98 33.24
C GLY A 773 -67.33 -8.65 33.74
N PRO A 774 -67.37 -7.58 32.92
CA PRO A 774 -66.57 -6.38 33.14
C PRO A 774 -67.21 -5.32 34.06
N PHE A 775 -68.46 -5.50 34.52
CA PHE A 775 -69.23 -4.43 35.17
C PHE A 775 -68.51 -3.79 36.37
N THR A 776 -67.84 -4.59 37.19
CA THR A 776 -67.08 -4.18 38.38
C THR A 776 -65.59 -3.91 38.13
N ALA A 777 -65.12 -4.03 36.89
CA ALA A 777 -63.69 -3.87 36.58
C ALA A 777 -63.23 -2.42 36.72
N GLY A 778 -62.08 -2.22 37.36
CA GLY A 778 -61.54 -0.90 37.72
C GLY A 778 -62.29 -0.21 38.87
N VAL A 779 -63.21 -0.91 39.55
CA VAL A 779 -63.89 -0.45 40.77
C VAL A 779 -63.32 -1.21 41.96
N ASN A 780 -62.81 -0.51 42.97
CA ASN A 780 -61.98 -1.06 44.05
C ASN A 780 -60.78 -1.91 43.54
N GLN A 781 -60.32 -1.63 42.32
CA GLN A 781 -59.27 -2.37 41.63
C GLN A 781 -58.38 -1.39 40.87
N VAL A 782 -57.06 -1.51 41.03
CA VAL A 782 -56.08 -0.68 40.34
C VAL A 782 -55.67 -1.35 39.03
N ILE A 783 -56.08 -0.80 37.89
CA ILE A 783 -55.81 -1.36 36.56
C ILE A 783 -55.17 -0.32 35.60
N PRO A 784 -54.49 -0.73 34.51
CA PRO A 784 -53.85 0.22 33.59
C PRO A 784 -54.84 1.21 32.95
N TYR A 785 -54.44 2.47 32.82
CA TYR A 785 -55.33 3.57 32.41
C TYR A 785 -55.85 3.42 30.97
N GLU A 786 -55.12 2.73 30.09
CA GLU A 786 -55.58 2.41 28.73
C GLU A 786 -56.85 1.53 28.67
N PHE A 787 -57.25 0.88 29.78
CA PHE A 787 -58.49 0.10 29.89
C PHE A 787 -59.65 0.88 30.53
N PHE A 788 -59.47 2.16 30.88
CA PHE A 788 -60.52 2.97 31.48
C PHE A 788 -61.77 3.01 30.59
N ALA A 789 -62.93 2.74 31.19
CA ALA A 789 -64.22 2.76 30.49
C ALA A 789 -64.33 1.82 29.28
N GLY A 790 -63.70 0.64 29.35
CA GLY A 790 -64.03 -0.48 28.46
C GLY A 790 -65.51 -0.88 28.48
N ASP A 791 -65.91 -1.70 27.51
CA ASP A 791 -67.30 -2.04 27.25
C ASP A 791 -68.00 -2.72 28.44
N GLY A 792 -69.21 -2.27 28.78
CA GLY A 792 -70.01 -2.79 29.90
C GLY A 792 -69.48 -2.50 31.31
N MET A 793 -68.38 -1.77 31.47
CA MET A 793 -67.84 -1.40 32.79
C MET A 793 -68.65 -0.25 33.42
N LEU A 794 -68.91 -0.29 34.73
CA LEU A 794 -69.52 0.83 35.48
C LEU A 794 -68.71 2.13 35.28
N THR A 795 -67.38 2.02 35.19
CA THR A 795 -66.47 3.14 34.95
C THR A 795 -66.68 3.84 33.60
N ARG A 796 -67.38 3.22 32.65
CA ARG A 796 -67.79 3.84 31.37
C ARG A 796 -68.91 4.86 31.53
N LEU A 797 -69.82 4.66 32.49
CA LEU A 797 -70.94 5.58 32.76
C LEU A 797 -70.48 6.89 33.45
N ILE A 798 -69.27 6.88 34.03
CA ILE A 798 -68.63 8.02 34.71
C ILE A 798 -68.24 9.15 33.75
N LEU A 799 -68.18 8.89 32.44
CA LEU A 799 -67.68 9.86 31.45
C LEU A 799 -68.79 10.73 30.86
N LYS A 800 -68.48 11.99 30.58
CA LYS A 800 -69.35 12.87 29.77
C LYS A 800 -69.50 12.38 28.32
N ALA A 801 -68.55 11.57 27.84
CA ALA A 801 -68.62 10.90 26.54
C ALA A 801 -69.58 9.69 26.52
N SER A 802 -70.00 9.15 27.68
CA SER A 802 -70.80 7.92 27.73
C SER A 802 -72.15 8.04 27.05
N ASP A 803 -72.73 9.25 27.07
CA ASP A 803 -74.12 9.52 26.65
C ASP A 803 -74.32 9.40 25.13
N LYS A 804 -73.23 9.21 24.38
CA LYS A 804 -73.22 8.91 22.94
C LYS A 804 -72.43 7.65 22.60
N ALA A 805 -71.91 6.95 23.61
CA ALA A 805 -71.09 5.76 23.43
C ALA A 805 -71.97 4.50 23.31
N PRO A 806 -71.61 3.52 22.47
CA PRO A 806 -72.24 2.21 22.51
C PRO A 806 -71.95 1.51 23.84
N TRP A 807 -72.90 0.68 24.28
CA TRP A 807 -72.89 -0.07 25.53
C TRP A 807 -73.20 -1.54 25.27
N SER A 808 -72.61 -2.43 26.06
CA SER A 808 -72.94 -3.85 26.12
C SER A 808 -73.20 -4.28 27.57
N ASP A 809 -74.32 -4.96 27.82
CA ASP A 809 -74.75 -5.38 29.17
C ASP A 809 -73.75 -6.34 29.87
N ASN A 810 -72.80 -6.92 29.12
CA ASN A 810 -71.76 -7.82 29.61
C ASN A 810 -70.40 -7.66 28.90
N GLY A 811 -70.19 -6.55 28.16
CA GLY A 811 -68.98 -6.30 27.37
C GLY A 811 -68.77 -7.17 26.13
N SER A 812 -69.73 -8.00 25.75
CA SER A 812 -69.61 -8.92 24.61
C SER A 812 -69.48 -8.22 23.25
N ALA A 813 -69.94 -6.97 23.12
CA ALA A 813 -69.80 -6.20 21.89
C ALA A 813 -68.37 -5.66 21.67
N LYS A 814 -67.50 -5.70 22.71
CA LYS A 814 -66.09 -5.28 22.68
C LYS A 814 -65.89 -3.86 22.15
N ASN A 815 -66.80 -2.95 22.52
CA ASN A 815 -66.63 -1.52 22.22
C ASN A 815 -65.29 -1.00 22.79
N PRO A 816 -64.60 -0.08 22.10
CA PRO A 816 -63.31 0.44 22.56
C PRO A 816 -63.42 1.15 23.91
N ALA A 817 -62.34 1.06 24.70
CA ALA A 817 -62.15 1.85 25.92
C ALA A 817 -62.18 3.35 25.63
N LEU A 818 -62.60 4.13 26.62
CA LEU A 818 -62.81 5.58 26.51
C LEU A 818 -62.06 6.30 27.64
N PRO A 819 -60.71 6.34 27.63
CA PRO A 819 -59.97 6.99 28.69
C PRO A 819 -60.32 8.49 28.80
N PRO A 820 -60.36 9.09 30.01
CA PRO A 820 -60.64 10.52 30.20
C PRO A 820 -59.62 11.46 29.52
N VAL A 821 -58.54 10.92 28.98
CA VAL A 821 -57.50 11.61 28.21
C VAL A 821 -57.06 10.70 27.07
N GLU A 822 -57.03 11.22 25.84
CA GLU A 822 -56.56 10.50 24.66
C GLU A 822 -55.03 10.51 24.53
N LYS A 823 -54.48 9.66 23.66
CA LYS A 823 -53.06 9.62 23.27
C LYS A 823 -52.05 9.35 24.41
N LEU A 824 -52.53 8.83 25.53
CA LEU A 824 -51.68 8.33 26.61
C LEU A 824 -50.81 7.14 26.17
N GLY A 825 -49.55 7.15 26.59
CA GLY A 825 -48.67 5.99 26.47
C GLY A 825 -49.13 4.86 27.41
N LYS A 826 -49.07 3.64 26.91
CA LYS A 826 -49.50 2.41 27.63
C LYS A 826 -48.67 2.19 28.90
N GLY A 827 -49.32 1.80 29.99
CA GLY A 827 -48.68 1.48 31.26
C GLY A 827 -47.97 2.65 31.98
N LEU A 828 -48.16 3.90 31.55
CA LEU A 828 -47.62 5.10 32.23
C LEU A 828 -48.41 5.51 33.48
N TYR A 829 -49.70 5.19 33.48
CA TYR A 829 -50.64 5.53 34.55
C TYR A 829 -51.58 4.36 34.79
N PHE A 830 -52.08 4.27 36.01
CA PHE A 830 -53.04 3.28 36.47
C PHE A 830 -54.21 4.01 37.13
N TYR A 831 -55.39 3.39 37.18
CA TYR A 831 -56.57 4.01 37.78
C TYR A 831 -57.35 3.04 38.66
N GLU A 832 -58.14 3.63 39.55
CA GLU A 832 -59.08 2.98 40.44
C GLU A 832 -60.31 3.88 40.59
N VAL A 833 -61.50 3.29 40.71
CA VAL A 833 -62.68 3.98 41.26
C VAL A 833 -63.01 3.35 42.59
N ASP A 834 -62.63 4.02 43.67
CA ASP A 834 -62.95 3.63 45.05
C ASP A 834 -64.43 3.89 45.30
N LEU A 835 -65.19 2.86 45.67
CA LEU A 835 -66.63 2.94 45.88
C LEU A 835 -66.94 2.80 47.37
N ALA A 836 -67.18 3.92 48.04
CA ALA A 836 -67.24 4.00 49.50
C ALA A 836 -68.35 3.11 50.10
N GLY A 837 -68.08 2.52 51.27
CA GLY A 837 -69.01 1.65 52.00
C GLY A 837 -69.00 0.17 51.58
N THR A 838 -68.45 -0.16 50.40
CA THR A 838 -68.35 -1.54 49.87
C THR A 838 -67.38 -2.47 50.63
N GLN A 839 -66.60 -1.92 51.56
CA GLN A 839 -65.52 -2.62 52.28
C GLN A 839 -64.40 -3.15 51.35
N GLY A 840 -64.14 -2.47 50.23
CA GLY A 840 -63.06 -2.83 49.30
C GLY A 840 -63.32 -4.10 48.48
N LYS A 841 -64.54 -4.64 48.48
CA LYS A 841 -64.91 -5.79 47.64
C LYS A 841 -64.69 -5.49 46.17
N SER A 842 -64.19 -6.47 45.42
CA SER A 842 -64.05 -6.43 43.97
C SER A 842 -64.93 -7.47 43.29
N ASP A 843 -64.94 -7.47 41.96
CA ASP A 843 -65.37 -8.61 41.12
C ASP A 843 -66.76 -9.16 41.47
N LYS A 844 -66.85 -10.47 41.76
CA LYS A 844 -68.12 -11.13 42.08
C LYS A 844 -68.71 -10.62 43.39
N GLU A 845 -67.91 -10.46 44.44
CA GLU A 845 -68.41 -10.02 45.75
C GLU A 845 -68.96 -8.59 45.69
N LEU A 846 -68.32 -7.73 44.89
CA LEU A 846 -68.86 -6.40 44.61
C LEU A 846 -70.17 -6.50 43.82
N LEU A 847 -70.21 -7.28 42.74
CA LEU A 847 -71.42 -7.41 41.92
C LEU A 847 -72.62 -7.94 42.73
N ASP A 848 -72.40 -8.96 43.57
CA ASP A 848 -73.42 -9.52 44.46
C ASP A 848 -73.91 -8.46 45.47
N LEU A 849 -73.01 -7.68 46.08
CA LEU A 849 -73.35 -6.58 47.00
C LEU A 849 -74.15 -5.47 46.29
N LEU A 850 -73.73 -5.05 45.10
CA LEU A 850 -74.43 -4.01 44.34
C LEU A 850 -75.85 -4.46 43.96
N LYS A 851 -76.03 -5.74 43.57
CA LYS A 851 -77.36 -6.32 43.32
C LYS A 851 -78.19 -6.44 44.60
N GLN A 852 -77.59 -6.87 45.73
CA GLN A 852 -78.28 -6.98 47.01
C GLN A 852 -78.82 -5.63 47.52
N ASN A 853 -78.05 -4.55 47.32
CA ASN A 853 -78.42 -3.21 47.78
C ASN A 853 -79.45 -2.51 46.87
N GLY A 854 -79.68 -2.98 45.65
CA GLY A 854 -80.75 -2.50 44.75
C GLY A 854 -80.67 -1.01 44.42
N THR A 855 -81.60 -0.21 44.94
CA THR A 855 -81.55 1.26 44.85
C THR A 855 -80.63 1.82 45.94
N HIS A 856 -79.44 2.31 45.57
CA HIS A 856 -78.49 2.87 46.53
C HIS A 856 -77.55 3.91 45.91
N SER A 857 -77.29 5.00 46.63
CA SER A 857 -76.36 6.06 46.22
C SER A 857 -75.02 5.92 46.95
N TYR A 858 -73.96 5.61 46.21
CA TYR A 858 -72.60 5.52 46.72
C TYR A 858 -71.83 6.81 46.44
N LYS A 859 -70.96 7.22 47.37
CA LYS A 859 -69.87 8.13 47.03
C LYS A 859 -68.76 7.33 46.33
N ALA A 860 -68.16 7.88 45.29
CA ALA A 860 -67.01 7.27 44.65
C ALA A 860 -65.88 8.30 44.44
N THR A 861 -64.64 7.84 44.49
CA THR A 861 -63.45 8.65 44.21
C THR A 861 -62.65 7.99 43.10
N ILE A 862 -62.54 8.67 41.95
CA ILE A 862 -61.61 8.29 40.88
C ILE A 862 -60.22 8.65 41.37
N LYS A 863 -59.30 7.68 41.40
CA LYS A 863 -57.88 7.88 41.71
C LYS A 863 -57.07 7.47 40.49
N VAL A 864 -56.05 8.27 40.17
CA VAL A 864 -55.11 7.98 39.08
C VAL A 864 -53.71 8.05 39.63
N TYR A 865 -52.96 6.98 39.43
CA TYR A 865 -51.61 6.77 39.93
C TYR A 865 -50.61 6.82 38.77
N GLY A 866 -49.40 7.33 39.02
CA GLY A 866 -48.29 7.15 38.10
C GLY A 866 -47.80 5.69 38.07
N ALA A 867 -46.95 5.35 37.11
CA ALA A 867 -46.32 4.05 37.04
C ALA A 867 -44.89 4.03 37.62
N LYS A 868 -44.51 2.88 38.18
CA LYS A 868 -43.15 2.53 38.59
C LYS A 868 -42.90 1.06 38.31
N ASP A 869 -41.78 0.74 37.68
CA ASP A 869 -41.39 -0.63 37.30
C ASP A 869 -42.48 -1.41 36.53
N GLY A 870 -43.27 -0.70 35.71
CA GLY A 870 -44.38 -1.26 34.93
C GLY A 870 -45.65 -1.58 35.72
N LYS A 871 -45.77 -1.09 36.97
CA LYS A 871 -46.91 -1.28 37.87
C LYS A 871 -47.40 0.07 38.42
N ALA A 872 -48.57 0.09 39.05
CA ALA A 872 -49.09 1.27 39.73
C ALA A 872 -48.19 1.68 40.92
N ASP A 873 -47.73 2.92 40.94
CA ASP A 873 -47.10 3.52 42.11
C ASP A 873 -48.17 4.20 42.97
N LEU A 874 -48.67 3.47 43.97
CA LEU A 874 -49.71 3.95 44.88
C LEU A 874 -49.25 5.13 45.76
N SER A 875 -47.95 5.44 45.80
CA SER A 875 -47.43 6.66 46.45
C SER A 875 -47.49 7.90 45.54
N ASN A 876 -47.57 7.69 44.22
CA ASN A 876 -47.61 8.74 43.20
C ASN A 876 -49.05 8.98 42.72
N LEU A 877 -49.90 9.53 43.60
CA LEU A 877 -51.26 9.94 43.23
C LEU A 877 -51.21 11.17 42.32
N VAL A 878 -51.46 10.94 41.02
CA VAL A 878 -51.40 11.94 39.96
C VAL A 878 -52.66 12.80 39.94
N ALA A 879 -53.84 12.19 40.02
CA ALA A 879 -55.13 12.86 40.00
C ALA A 879 -56.14 12.18 40.93
N THR A 880 -57.07 12.98 41.45
CA THR A 880 -58.23 12.51 42.22
C THR A 880 -59.48 13.29 41.85
N LYS A 881 -60.66 12.66 41.86
CA LYS A 881 -61.96 13.34 41.71
C LYS A 881 -63.08 12.55 42.40
N ASP A 882 -63.85 13.23 43.24
CA ASP A 882 -65.06 12.67 43.85
C ASP A 882 -66.29 12.81 42.93
N LEU A 883 -67.20 11.83 43.00
CA LEU A 883 -68.51 11.84 42.36
C LEU A 883 -69.54 11.05 43.19
N THR A 884 -70.80 11.10 42.77
CA THR A 884 -71.87 10.21 43.28
C THR A 884 -72.30 9.19 42.23
N VAL A 885 -72.47 7.93 42.62
CA VAL A 885 -72.97 6.85 41.76
C VAL A 885 -74.30 6.34 42.33
N ASN A 886 -75.39 6.60 41.61
CA ASN A 886 -76.73 6.17 41.96
C ASN A 886 -77.05 4.85 41.25
N LEU A 887 -77.20 3.75 41.98
CA LEU A 887 -77.80 2.54 41.45
C LEU A 887 -79.32 2.66 41.54
N ASN A 888 -80.01 2.36 40.45
CA ASN A 888 -81.47 2.34 40.37
C ASN A 888 -82.03 0.90 40.35
N GLY A 889 -81.36 -0.06 41.00
CA GLY A 889 -81.72 -1.48 40.96
C GLY A 889 -83.08 -1.78 41.58
N HIS A 890 -83.81 -2.76 41.04
CA HIS A 890 -85.11 -3.14 41.57
C HIS A 890 -85.00 -3.72 43.00
N GLN A 891 -85.87 -3.28 43.92
CA GLN A 891 -85.94 -3.86 45.27
C GLN A 891 -86.40 -5.32 45.22
N SER A 892 -85.70 -6.20 45.93
CA SER A 892 -86.09 -7.60 46.09
C SER A 892 -87.33 -7.74 46.99
N LEU A 893 -88.52 -7.73 46.39
CA LEU A 893 -89.77 -8.08 47.06
C LEU A 893 -89.90 -9.60 47.23
N THR A 894 -89.19 -10.14 48.22
CA THR A 894 -89.39 -11.52 48.71
C THR A 894 -89.97 -11.53 50.13
N GLN A 895 -91.25 -11.12 50.24
CA GLN A 895 -92.06 -11.29 51.45
C GLN A 895 -93.48 -11.78 51.10
N MET A 896 -93.64 -13.11 51.07
CA MET A 896 -94.89 -13.87 51.22
C MET A 896 -94.52 -15.13 52.04
N GLN A 897 -95.19 -15.46 53.14
CA GLN A 897 -96.51 -16.08 53.23
C GLN A 897 -96.60 -17.46 52.53
N SER A 898 -97.16 -18.51 53.14
CA SER A 898 -97.56 -18.71 54.54
C SER A 898 -97.85 -20.20 54.84
N ASP A 899 -98.18 -20.49 56.10
CA ASP A 899 -99.06 -21.58 56.58
C ASP A 899 -98.51 -22.97 56.99
N PHE A 900 -99.03 -23.34 58.17
CA PHE A 900 -99.26 -24.66 58.77
C PHE A 900 -98.16 -25.48 59.51
N VAL A 901 -98.26 -25.34 60.83
CA VAL A 901 -97.78 -26.16 61.97
C VAL A 901 -98.53 -27.54 62.05
N PRO A 902 -98.21 -28.54 62.93
CA PRO A 902 -97.88 -28.36 64.36
C PRO A 902 -96.95 -29.36 65.10
N SER A 903 -96.75 -29.06 66.39
CA SER A 903 -96.26 -29.90 67.50
C SER A 903 -94.73 -30.03 67.63
N SER A 904 -94.14 -30.04 68.84
CA SER A 904 -94.73 -30.21 70.20
C SER A 904 -94.13 -29.28 71.26
N ASN A 905 -94.80 -29.16 72.42
CA ASN A 905 -94.43 -28.25 73.52
C ASN A 905 -93.29 -28.79 74.42
N GLY A 906 -92.51 -27.89 75.02
CA GLY A 906 -91.55 -28.22 76.08
C GLY A 906 -90.95 -27.00 76.78
N SER A 907 -91.57 -26.55 77.88
CA SER A 907 -91.13 -25.35 78.64
C SER A 907 -90.11 -25.69 79.73
N ALA A 908 -88.93 -25.06 79.73
CA ALA A 908 -88.16 -24.68 80.94
C ALA A 908 -86.88 -23.91 80.57
N MET A 909 -86.55 -22.86 81.33
CA MET A 909 -85.19 -22.29 81.44
C MET A 909 -84.62 -22.67 82.81
N PRO A 910 -83.42 -23.26 82.85
CA PRO A 910 -82.43 -22.77 83.81
C PRO A 910 -80.97 -22.81 83.30
N ALA A 911 -80.16 -21.85 83.73
CA ALA A 911 -78.73 -22.08 83.98
C ALA A 911 -78.57 -22.55 85.44
N PRO A 912 -77.55 -23.37 85.80
CA PRO A 912 -76.29 -22.75 86.25
C PRO A 912 -74.97 -23.59 86.17
N MET A 913 -73.85 -22.86 86.26
CA MET A 913 -72.59 -23.16 86.99
C MET A 913 -71.84 -24.52 86.92
N MET A 914 -70.59 -24.44 86.44
CA MET A 914 -69.32 -24.58 87.22
C MET A 914 -68.29 -23.67 86.52
N ASN A 915 -67.64 -22.64 87.09
CA ASN A 915 -66.97 -22.37 88.38
C ASN A 915 -65.53 -22.91 88.51
N SER A 916 -64.54 -22.03 88.27
CA SER A 916 -63.23 -22.05 88.95
C SER A 916 -62.55 -20.66 88.94
N HIS A 917 -62.84 -19.85 89.96
CA HIS A 917 -62.02 -18.82 90.61
C HIS A 917 -60.75 -18.21 89.95
N GLN A 918 -60.75 -16.86 89.90
CA GLN A 918 -59.68 -15.93 90.35
C GLN A 918 -58.31 -15.86 89.62
N ASP A 919 -57.54 -14.76 89.67
CA ASP A 919 -57.60 -13.56 90.55
C ASP A 919 -57.43 -12.21 89.79
N ALA A 920 -57.43 -11.06 90.49
CA ALA A 920 -57.56 -9.72 89.88
C ALA A 920 -56.60 -8.62 90.40
N SER A 921 -56.18 -7.71 89.50
CA SER A 921 -55.80 -6.29 89.73
C SER A 921 -55.49 -5.63 88.36
N ASN A 922 -56.02 -4.49 87.89
CA ASN A 922 -56.42 -3.20 88.49
C ASN A 922 -55.25 -2.24 88.80
N MET A 923 -54.91 -1.31 87.89
CA MET A 923 -54.91 0.15 88.12
C MET A 923 -54.43 0.98 86.89
N ASN A 924 -54.36 2.31 87.06
CA ASN A 924 -54.26 3.36 86.03
C ASN A 924 -52.98 4.22 86.18
N ALA A 925 -52.67 5.00 85.15
CA ALA A 925 -51.92 6.28 85.15
C ALA A 925 -50.38 6.33 85.15
N GLN A 926 -49.92 7.40 84.47
CA GLN A 926 -48.75 8.27 84.73
C GLN A 926 -47.30 7.86 84.33
N MET A 927 -46.67 8.81 83.61
CA MET A 927 -45.22 9.13 83.49
C MET A 927 -44.52 9.29 84.86
N PRO A 928 -43.17 9.12 85.01
CA PRO A 928 -42.12 10.02 84.46
C PRO A 928 -40.77 9.29 84.10
N SER A 929 -39.55 9.85 83.96
CA SER A 929 -38.93 11.17 84.29
C SER A 929 -37.55 11.44 83.60
N ALA A 930 -37.14 12.72 83.51
CA ALA A 930 -35.75 13.27 83.58
C ALA A 930 -34.72 12.93 82.44
N HIS A 931 -34.18 13.90 81.66
CA HIS A 931 -33.14 14.96 81.90
C HIS A 931 -31.68 14.48 81.74
N GLN A 932 -30.66 15.25 81.31
CA GLN A 932 -30.48 16.69 80.93
C GLN A 932 -29.68 16.79 79.59
N ASP A 933 -29.20 17.92 79.03
CA ASP A 933 -29.63 19.31 78.64
C ASP A 933 -28.41 19.93 77.88
N GLU A 934 -28.36 21.05 77.14
CA GLU A 934 -29.35 22.04 76.66
C GLU A 934 -29.49 21.87 75.10
N MET A 935 -29.07 22.71 74.11
CA MET A 935 -28.67 24.13 74.07
C MET A 935 -29.19 24.91 72.83
N LYS A 936 -29.52 26.18 73.06
CA LYS A 936 -29.65 27.39 72.19
C LYS A 936 -29.16 27.40 70.71
N SER A 937 -29.73 28.23 69.82
CA SER A 937 -30.85 29.21 69.95
C SER A 937 -31.57 29.59 68.64
N GLN A 938 -32.90 29.78 68.73
CA GLN A 938 -33.73 30.85 68.14
C GLN A 938 -33.63 31.28 66.64
N MET A 939 -34.73 30.99 65.92
CA MET A 939 -35.42 31.83 64.91
C MET A 939 -35.99 33.13 65.55
N PRO A 940 -36.53 34.19 64.85
CA PRO A 940 -37.47 34.05 63.70
C PRO A 940 -37.70 35.23 62.69
N ALA A 941 -38.71 34.99 61.84
CA ALA A 941 -39.66 35.97 61.26
C ALA A 941 -39.27 36.78 60.01
N ALA A 942 -40.30 37.31 59.34
CA ALA A 942 -40.25 37.98 58.05
C ALA A 942 -41.22 39.17 57.98
N SER A 943 -40.94 40.16 57.12
CA SER A 943 -41.95 41.03 56.45
C SER A 943 -41.30 41.97 55.39
N GLN A 944 -42.14 42.67 54.62
CA GLN A 944 -41.82 43.51 53.46
C GLN A 944 -41.62 45.00 53.83
N ASP A 945 -40.90 45.80 53.03
CA ASP A 945 -41.46 46.71 51.99
C ASP A 945 -40.33 47.52 51.27
N LYS A 946 -40.69 48.43 50.36
CA LYS A 946 -39.85 49.23 49.44
C LYS A 946 -38.90 50.23 50.11
N MET A 947 -37.81 50.60 49.40
CA MET A 947 -37.68 51.91 48.69
C MET A 947 -36.36 52.00 47.88
N MET A 948 -36.32 52.89 46.87
CA MET A 948 -35.12 53.40 46.19
C MET A 948 -34.96 54.91 46.51
N PRO A 949 -34.01 55.70 45.95
CA PRO A 949 -32.79 55.40 45.17
C PRO A 949 -31.52 56.14 45.67
N ASN A 950 -30.35 55.92 45.05
CA ASN A 950 -29.50 57.05 44.61
C ASN A 950 -28.51 56.67 43.48
N LYS A 951 -27.75 57.65 42.95
CA LYS A 951 -27.05 57.61 41.65
C LYS A 951 -25.78 58.51 41.65
N GLU A 952 -24.98 58.43 40.57
CA GLU A 952 -23.89 59.37 40.15
C GLU A 952 -22.55 59.19 40.90
N GLN A 953 -21.37 59.47 40.34
CA GLN A 953 -20.93 60.09 39.06
C GLN A 953 -19.98 59.11 38.32
N ASP A 954 -19.88 58.99 36.99
CA ASP A 954 -19.87 59.93 35.84
C ASP A 954 -18.50 60.60 35.54
N LYS A 955 -17.91 60.25 34.38
CA LYS A 955 -16.99 61.10 33.60
C LYS A 955 -16.80 60.57 32.18
N THR A 956 -16.53 61.49 31.26
CA THR A 956 -16.67 61.31 29.80
C THR A 956 -15.36 61.52 29.04
N MET A 957 -15.31 61.07 27.78
CA MET A 957 -14.98 61.92 26.61
C MET A 957 -15.22 61.20 25.27
N ASN A 958 -15.35 61.97 24.19
CA ASN A 958 -15.69 61.53 22.82
C ASN A 958 -15.05 62.49 21.80
N ALA A 959 -14.34 61.98 20.77
CA ALA A 959 -13.96 62.76 19.58
C ALA A 959 -13.48 61.93 18.37
N SER A 960 -14.03 62.26 17.19
CA SER A 960 -13.36 62.41 15.88
C SER A 960 -12.59 61.27 15.17
N GLN A 961 -13.30 60.58 14.26
CA GLN A 961 -13.11 60.55 12.77
C GLN A 961 -11.74 60.24 12.08
N PRO A 962 -11.73 59.73 10.81
CA PRO A 962 -10.63 58.90 10.27
C PRO A 962 -9.79 59.52 9.13
N ILE A 963 -8.61 58.94 8.83
CA ILE A 963 -7.76 59.28 7.67
C ILE A 963 -7.08 58.04 7.03
N ALA A 964 -6.90 58.11 5.71
CA ALA A 964 -5.97 57.38 4.80
C ALA A 964 -6.10 55.85 4.61
N THR A 965 -6.50 55.49 3.39
CA THR A 965 -5.96 54.35 2.65
C THR A 965 -4.52 54.61 2.19
N SER A 966 -3.78 53.56 1.86
CA SER A 966 -2.64 53.65 0.92
C SER A 966 -2.76 52.55 -0.14
N SER A 967 -2.28 52.83 -1.34
CA SER A 967 -2.55 52.02 -2.53
C SER A 967 -1.37 52.08 -3.51
N MET A 968 -1.14 51.00 -4.27
CA MET A 968 -0.42 51.07 -5.54
C MET A 968 -1.26 50.45 -6.66
N LYS A 969 -1.34 51.19 -7.77
CA LYS A 969 -1.80 50.71 -9.08
C LYS A 969 -0.54 50.26 -9.87
N GLN A 970 -0.50 49.99 -11.17
CA GLN A 970 -1.33 50.21 -12.38
C GLN A 970 -0.91 49.10 -13.40
N ASP A 971 -1.39 48.88 -14.63
CA ASP A 971 -2.14 49.62 -15.67
C ASP A 971 -3.15 48.66 -16.36
N GLN A 972 -4.31 49.10 -16.91
CA GLN A 972 -4.56 49.65 -18.27
C GLN A 972 -4.03 48.80 -19.45
N ALA A 973 -4.73 48.63 -20.58
CA ALA A 973 -5.96 49.24 -21.11
C ALA A 973 -6.81 48.26 -21.98
N PRO A 974 -8.10 48.56 -22.27
CA PRO A 974 -8.97 47.75 -23.15
C PRO A 974 -9.09 48.29 -24.60
N ALA A 975 -9.49 47.42 -25.55
CA ALA A 975 -9.89 47.80 -26.92
C ALA A 975 -11.08 46.93 -27.42
N ALA A 976 -11.82 47.41 -28.42
CA ALA A 976 -13.20 46.98 -28.73
C ALA A 976 -13.40 46.30 -30.12
N SER A 977 -14.68 46.10 -30.51
CA SER A 977 -15.19 45.51 -31.78
C SER A 977 -15.22 43.96 -31.79
N SER A 978 -16.23 43.25 -32.32
CA SER A 978 -17.50 43.56 -33.03
C SER A 978 -18.44 42.34 -32.92
N LYS A 979 -19.75 42.30 -33.19
CA LYS A 979 -20.89 43.23 -33.41
C LYS A 979 -21.93 42.42 -34.23
N MET A 980 -23.19 42.27 -33.78
CA MET A 980 -24.36 41.83 -34.59
C MET A 980 -24.31 40.37 -35.15
N SER A 981 -25.36 39.68 -35.65
CA SER A 981 -26.84 39.80 -35.73
C SER A 981 -27.42 38.50 -36.38
N ASP A 982 -28.71 38.13 -36.37
CA ASP A 982 -29.88 38.42 -35.51
C ASP A 982 -31.04 37.42 -35.84
N GLU A 983 -32.23 37.60 -35.24
CA GLU A 983 -33.55 37.03 -35.62
C GLU A 983 -33.78 35.49 -35.53
N GLY A 984 -34.95 35.09 -35.00
CA GLY A 984 -35.33 33.66 -34.84
C GLY A 984 -36.73 33.40 -34.28
N LYS A 985 -37.70 34.30 -34.54
CA LYS A 985 -39.02 34.32 -33.89
C LYS A 985 -40.03 33.37 -34.55
N MET A 986 -40.41 32.29 -33.86
CA MET A 986 -41.64 31.53 -34.14
C MET A 986 -42.31 31.05 -32.86
N ALA A 987 -43.63 31.26 -32.77
CA ALA A 987 -44.50 30.67 -31.75
C ALA A 987 -45.72 30.08 -32.46
N SER A 988 -46.16 28.89 -32.06
CA SER A 988 -47.40 28.26 -32.55
C SER A 988 -48.03 27.39 -31.47
N ASN A 989 -49.33 27.58 -31.25
CA ASN A 989 -50.17 26.73 -30.40
C ASN A 989 -50.47 25.40 -31.12
N ASN A 990 -50.81 24.34 -30.37
CA ASN A 990 -52.20 23.88 -30.40
C ASN A 990 -52.65 23.06 -29.16
N LYS A 991 -53.95 22.80 -29.09
CA LYS A 991 -54.68 22.21 -27.96
C LYS A 991 -54.79 20.67 -27.99
N VAL A 992 -54.88 20.10 -26.77
CA VAL A 992 -55.90 19.15 -26.26
C VAL A 992 -56.62 18.23 -27.26
N SER A 993 -56.56 16.91 -27.03
CA SER A 993 -57.74 16.01 -26.93
C SER A 993 -57.40 14.63 -26.35
N SER A 994 -58.27 14.13 -25.46
CA SER A 994 -58.42 12.71 -25.05
C SER A 994 -59.52 12.04 -25.93
N PRO A 995 -60.08 10.82 -25.71
CA PRO A 995 -59.89 9.84 -24.60
C PRO A 995 -59.94 8.33 -25.02
N MET A 996 -60.13 7.44 -24.01
CA MET A 996 -61.06 6.28 -23.99
C MET A 996 -60.48 4.84 -23.88
N MET A 997 -61.34 3.93 -23.36
CA MET A 997 -61.16 2.50 -23.02
C MET A 997 -60.28 2.22 -21.78
N VAL A 998 -60.73 1.68 -20.63
CA VAL A 998 -61.90 0.89 -20.15
C VAL A 998 -61.78 -0.64 -20.22
N ALA A 999 -61.34 -1.23 -19.09
CA ALA A 999 -61.69 -2.56 -18.52
C ALA A 999 -61.14 -2.54 -17.07
N GLN A 1000 -61.88 -2.52 -15.94
CA GLN A 1000 -63.15 -3.11 -15.47
C GLN A 1000 -62.99 -4.52 -14.85
N MET A 1001 -63.64 -4.72 -13.69
CA MET A 1001 -63.68 -5.91 -12.81
C MET A 1001 -62.47 -6.10 -11.87
N LYS A 1002 -62.63 -6.47 -10.59
CA LYS A 1002 -63.84 -6.49 -9.72
C LYS A 1002 -63.44 -6.51 -8.23
N ASP A 1003 -64.37 -6.18 -7.35
CA ASP A 1003 -64.23 -6.31 -5.89
C ASP A 1003 -64.15 -7.76 -5.42
N GLN A 1004 -63.39 -8.00 -4.35
CA GLN A 1004 -63.88 -8.84 -3.26
C GLN A 1004 -63.22 -8.46 -1.92
N LYS A 1005 -63.83 -8.91 -0.82
CA LYS A 1005 -63.70 -8.33 0.53
C LYS A 1005 -63.55 -9.45 1.57
N ASP A 1006 -63.06 -9.04 2.75
CA ASP A 1006 -63.22 -9.70 4.06
C ASP A 1006 -62.34 -10.93 4.45
N MET A 1007 -62.07 -10.95 5.77
CA MET A 1007 -61.68 -12.07 6.66
C MET A 1007 -60.27 -12.69 6.62
N LEU A 1008 -59.46 -12.27 7.60
CA LEU A 1008 -58.47 -13.11 8.29
C LEU A 1008 -59.19 -14.05 9.30
N PRO A 1009 -58.71 -15.29 9.54
CA PRO A 1009 -59.18 -16.16 10.61
C PRO A 1009 -58.58 -15.82 11.99
N TYR A 1010 -59.09 -16.47 13.05
CA TYR A 1010 -58.81 -16.21 14.47
C TYR A 1010 -58.62 -17.55 15.24
N THR A 1011 -58.02 -17.53 16.44
CA THR A 1011 -57.70 -18.69 17.34
C THR A 1011 -56.63 -19.68 16.83
N GLY A 1012 -55.94 -20.48 17.64
CA GLY A 1012 -56.08 -20.75 19.10
C GLY A 1012 -54.81 -21.31 19.77
N GLU A 1013 -54.94 -21.93 20.95
CA GLU A 1013 -53.88 -22.12 21.97
C GLU A 1013 -53.37 -23.57 22.17
N ALA A 1014 -52.11 -23.73 22.62
CA ALA A 1014 -51.57 -24.82 23.49
C ALA A 1014 -50.09 -24.47 23.84
N GLN A 1015 -49.61 -24.37 25.09
CA GLN A 1015 -49.47 -25.32 26.22
C GLN A 1015 -48.40 -26.43 26.10
N THR A 1016 -47.26 -26.19 26.77
CA THR A 1016 -46.43 -27.08 27.62
C THR A 1016 -46.20 -28.56 27.27
N SER A 1017 -44.91 -28.97 27.20
CA SER A 1017 -44.38 -30.11 27.98
C SER A 1017 -42.83 -30.09 28.08
N MET A 1018 -42.24 -30.92 28.94
CA MET A 1018 -40.78 -31.11 29.14
C MET A 1018 -40.31 -32.53 28.77
N ALA A 1019 -39.09 -32.65 28.22
CA ALA A 1019 -38.14 -33.77 28.39
C ALA A 1019 -36.76 -33.24 27.90
N THR A 1020 -35.59 -33.38 28.55
CA THR A 1020 -34.97 -34.40 29.46
C THR A 1020 -34.23 -35.51 28.71
N ILE A 1021 -33.04 -35.90 29.23
CA ILE A 1021 -32.00 -36.81 28.66
C ILE A 1021 -31.06 -36.10 27.64
N GLY A 1022 -29.73 -36.22 27.71
CA GLY A 1022 -28.88 -36.84 28.75
C GLY A 1022 -27.37 -36.90 28.44
N PHE A 1023 -26.56 -36.35 29.36
CA PHE A 1023 -25.11 -36.50 29.62
C PHE A 1023 -24.18 -37.36 28.72
N PHE A 1024 -23.08 -36.74 28.26
CA PHE A 1024 -21.66 -37.12 28.51
C PHE A 1024 -20.76 -35.94 28.05
N GLY A 1025 -19.65 -35.54 28.69
CA GLY A 1025 -19.08 -35.91 30.00
C GLY A 1025 -17.55 -36.12 29.96
N LEU A 1026 -16.77 -35.15 30.51
CA LEU A 1026 -15.29 -35.06 30.73
C LEU A 1026 -14.74 -33.72 30.16
N ALA A 1027 -13.75 -33.01 30.73
CA ALA A 1027 -13.17 -32.93 32.09
C ALA A 1027 -12.43 -31.57 32.27
N LEU A 1028 -11.96 -31.21 33.48
CA LEU A 1028 -11.55 -29.84 33.85
C LEU A 1028 -10.12 -29.70 34.44
N ALA A 1029 -9.40 -28.65 34.03
CA ALA A 1029 -8.33 -27.90 34.75
C ALA A 1029 -8.16 -26.53 34.03
N GLY A 1030 -7.86 -25.36 34.61
CA GLY A 1030 -7.23 -24.97 35.90
C GLY A 1030 -5.79 -24.50 35.64
N LEU A 1031 -5.29 -23.29 35.97
CA LEU A 1031 -5.73 -22.11 36.75
C LEU A 1031 -5.61 -20.82 35.88
N LEU A 1032 -6.23 -19.64 36.12
CA LEU A 1032 -6.38 -18.73 37.29
C LEU A 1032 -5.13 -17.87 37.65
N GLY A 1033 -5.28 -16.52 37.59
CA GLY A 1033 -4.29 -15.49 37.98
C GLY A 1033 -3.78 -14.63 36.80
N GLY A 1034 -3.71 -13.30 36.85
CA GLY A 1034 -4.10 -12.32 37.89
C GLY A 1034 -4.22 -10.87 37.34
N LEU A 1035 -4.62 -9.90 38.19
CA LEU A 1035 -4.91 -8.51 37.79
C LEU A 1035 -3.65 -7.66 37.49
N GLY A 1036 -3.80 -6.62 36.66
CA GLY A 1036 -2.71 -5.71 36.25
C GLY A 1036 -3.11 -4.25 35.97
N LEU A 1037 -4.11 -3.70 36.68
CA LEU A 1037 -4.51 -2.29 36.54
C LEU A 1037 -3.53 -1.35 37.29
N LYS A 1038 -2.87 -0.43 36.58
CA LYS A 1038 -2.38 0.85 37.14
C LYS A 1038 -2.31 1.95 36.08
N ALA A 1039 -2.49 3.20 36.54
CA ALA A 1039 -2.34 4.40 35.73
C ALA A 1039 -1.75 5.56 36.58
N LYS A 1040 -1.15 6.52 35.87
CA LYS A 1040 -0.90 7.93 36.24
C LYS A 1040 0.09 8.26 37.38
N LYS A 1041 1.30 8.69 37.00
CA LYS A 1041 1.90 10.05 37.19
C LYS A 1041 3.26 10.10 36.42
N GLU A 1042 3.79 11.15 35.79
CA GLU A 1042 3.59 12.64 35.75
C GLU A 1042 4.74 13.41 36.45
N GLU A 1043 5.31 14.40 35.72
CA GLU A 1043 6.39 15.39 36.02
C GLU A 1043 7.90 15.01 35.90
N ASN A 1044 8.57 15.78 35.03
CA ASN A 1044 9.96 16.32 34.97
C ASN A 1044 11.19 15.37 35.02
N ASP A 1045 12.32 15.68 34.37
CA ASP A 1045 12.68 16.85 33.53
C ASP A 1045 12.64 16.56 32.01
#